data_AF-A0A7W8D562-F1
#
_entry.id   AF-A0A7W8D562-F1
#
_cell.length_a   1.000
_cell.length_b   1.000
_cell.length_c   1.000
_cell.angle_alpha   90.00
_cell.angle_beta   90.00
_cell.angle_gamma   90.00
#
_symmetry.space_group_name_H-M   'P 1'
#
loop_
_entity.id
_entity.type
_entity.pdbx_description
1 polymer ?
#
loop_
_entity_poly.entity_id
_entity_poly.type
_entity_poly.pdbx_seq_one_letter_code
_entity_poly.pdbx_strand_id
1 'polypeptide(L)'
;MDALSSQFTPTFPALLRQAGMALAVSTYQAGKLVLLRAHDDGLNTHFIGMRRPMGIAVGGNDRLAIGDATRVQFFRNVPAVGRNIDDGRCDAAYLHRATHVTGDIDGHEMVFDDAGTLWLVNTRMSCLCTLSPEFSVVPRWTPPFITGYDLLDRCHLNGLGLRDGAPRYVTLLGASDSPGGWRAHKADGGQLLDITDDSVLARGLCMPHSPRWHRGQVWFLDSGEGALKRIEADGSIATVCELPGFTRGLDFVGRYALVGLSKVRETASFAGLPLTRRVGERRCGVYLVDIDAGSIAGFLHFTGDVQEIFDVKLLPHRHPALVEADAALLATSFELPQAAVARVVQTEPLLERMTAAARLFAAGRHDDAIAAYRAIVDESPGHLPARLQLGLALVHTARWDAAREVLAALVARDPDHADAHNSLGLCLARLGEHEHALACLDRALAIDREFALAHVNRALLLLATGRHADGWRDYAWRTQLPSFAPLRCAQPQWQGEPIAAQRLLVHGEQGLREQIFGWRFLAAARARCRELIYVGAPPLAALAAQVAGVDESRAADAIPRDRFDVFSPLLDLPRCLGLADGDVGLVATQARYVQPPAHLRPRTLRGARRVGIAWRDGAGVPLPLEALAAALAVDGITAFSVQPAPSATELDVLRTAGIENLEPELHDLAHTAAMLDRFDLVIGADTATVHLACALGIATWIVLDEDPAWMFGTVGERTPWYPTARLFRRARGKGWDTVIERVRDALQAWRSATPAPD
;
A
#
# COMPACT_ATOMS: atom_id res chain seq x y z
N MET A 1 -5.14 12.23 -15.72
CA MET A 1 -6.02 13.20 -15.05
C MET A 1 -6.36 12.61 -13.71
N ASP A 2 -5.99 13.27 -12.61
CA ASP A 2 -6.28 12.76 -11.26
C ASP A 2 -7.79 12.62 -11.04
N ALA A 3 -8.21 11.44 -10.59
CA ALA A 3 -9.62 11.11 -10.32
C ALA A 3 -10.25 12.05 -9.26
N LEU A 4 -9.43 12.64 -8.39
CA LEU A 4 -9.83 13.58 -7.35
C LEU A 4 -8.96 14.85 -7.44
N SER A 5 -9.56 15.98 -7.82
CA SER A 5 -8.88 17.27 -7.93
C SER A 5 -9.81 18.43 -7.57
N SER A 6 -9.23 19.55 -7.15
CA SER A 6 -9.97 20.77 -6.82
C SER A 6 -9.25 22.04 -7.27
N GLN A 7 -10.02 23.10 -7.55
CA GLN A 7 -9.54 24.46 -7.84
C GLN A 7 -10.15 25.42 -6.82
N PHE A 8 -9.44 26.46 -6.38
CA PHE A 8 -9.95 27.39 -5.39
C PHE A 8 -9.50 28.83 -5.64
N THR A 9 -10.24 29.80 -5.10
CA THR A 9 -9.81 31.19 -5.07
C THR A 9 -8.87 31.44 -3.89
N PRO A 10 -7.90 32.38 -3.98
CA PRO A 10 -7.00 32.70 -2.88
C PRO A 10 -7.72 33.11 -1.57
N THR A 11 -8.92 33.69 -1.67
CA THR A 11 -9.75 34.07 -0.52
C THR A 11 -10.13 32.87 0.36
N PHE A 12 -10.30 31.69 -0.24
CA PHE A 12 -10.78 30.50 0.48
C PHE A 12 -9.81 30.01 1.57
N PRO A 13 -8.55 29.65 1.25
CA PRO A 13 -7.59 29.27 2.28
C PRO A 13 -7.23 30.43 3.21
N ALA A 14 -7.27 31.68 2.72
CA ALA A 14 -7.01 32.86 3.57
C ALA A 14 -8.04 32.99 4.70
N LEU A 15 -9.33 32.78 4.41
CA LEU A 15 -10.40 32.80 5.41
C LEU A 15 -10.19 31.70 6.46
N LEU A 16 -9.94 30.47 6.03
CA LEU A 16 -9.70 29.34 6.94
C LEU A 16 -8.49 29.60 7.85
N ARG A 17 -7.40 30.13 7.29
CA ARG A 17 -6.20 30.48 8.05
C ARG A 17 -6.46 31.59 9.07
N GLN A 18 -7.18 32.63 8.67
CA GLN A 18 -7.56 33.73 9.56
C GLN A 18 -8.48 33.25 10.69
N ALA A 19 -9.42 32.36 10.38
CA ALA A 19 -10.31 31.75 11.37
C ALA A 19 -9.59 30.78 12.29
N GLY A 20 -8.44 30.23 11.86
CA GLY A 20 -7.77 29.15 12.58
C GLY A 20 -8.52 27.82 12.49
N MET A 21 -9.28 27.61 11.42
CA MET A 21 -10.22 26.49 11.26
C MET A 21 -9.95 25.71 9.97
N ALA A 22 -10.44 24.48 9.93
CA ALA A 22 -10.50 23.63 8.75
C ALA A 22 -11.95 23.34 8.40
N LEU A 23 -12.20 22.82 7.20
CA LEU A 23 -13.56 22.43 6.78
C LEU A 23 -13.64 20.93 6.51
N ALA A 24 -14.63 20.27 7.11
CA ALA A 24 -15.02 18.91 6.75
C ALA A 24 -16.16 18.98 5.73
N VAL A 25 -16.06 18.17 4.67
CA VAL A 25 -17.06 18.06 3.60
C VAL A 25 -17.35 16.59 3.36
N SER A 26 -18.62 16.19 3.48
CA SER A 26 -19.03 14.82 3.14
C SER A 26 -19.47 14.75 1.68
N THR A 27 -19.06 13.67 0.99
CA THR A 27 -19.39 13.43 -0.41
C THR A 27 -20.14 12.11 -0.56
N TYR A 28 -21.36 12.22 -1.10
CA TYR A 28 -22.31 11.13 -1.07
C TYR A 28 -21.92 9.97 -2.00
N GLN A 29 -21.81 10.22 -3.31
CA GLN A 29 -21.51 9.18 -4.31
C GLN A 29 -20.03 8.84 -4.40
N ALA A 30 -19.16 9.82 -4.17
CA ALA A 30 -17.71 9.61 -4.23
C ALA A 30 -17.21 8.79 -3.04
N GLY A 31 -18.01 8.66 -1.97
CA GLY A 31 -17.65 7.87 -0.80
C GLY A 31 -16.41 8.42 -0.09
N LYS A 32 -16.33 9.75 0.04
CA LYS A 32 -15.22 10.44 0.70
C LYS A 32 -15.70 11.44 1.73
N LEU A 33 -15.03 11.46 2.88
CA LEU A 33 -14.97 12.64 3.72
C LEU A 33 -13.74 13.45 3.28
N VAL A 34 -13.88 14.76 3.11
CA VAL A 34 -12.80 15.64 2.68
C VAL A 34 -12.48 16.64 3.78
N LEU A 35 -11.23 16.70 4.21
CA LEU A 35 -10.72 17.73 5.10
C LEU A 35 -9.98 18.79 4.28
N LEU A 36 -10.47 20.02 4.32
CA LEU A 36 -9.85 21.19 3.68
C LEU A 36 -9.02 21.93 4.73
N ARG A 37 -7.69 21.90 4.57
CA ARG A 37 -6.71 22.43 5.53
C ARG A 37 -5.86 23.50 4.87
N ALA A 38 -5.88 24.73 5.37
CA ALA A 38 -5.05 25.81 4.83
C ALA A 38 -3.59 25.63 5.24
N HIS A 39 -2.66 25.78 4.29
CA HIS A 39 -1.20 25.84 4.50
C HIS A 39 -0.65 27.19 4.07
N ASP A 40 0.61 27.47 4.37
CA ASP A 40 1.25 28.73 3.98
C ASP A 40 1.20 28.96 2.47
N ASP A 41 1.42 27.91 1.66
CA ASP A 41 1.49 27.98 0.19
C ASP A 41 0.20 27.55 -0.54
N GLY A 42 -0.92 27.27 0.17
CA GLY A 42 -2.16 26.87 -0.49
C GLY A 42 -3.20 26.17 0.38
N LEU A 43 -3.95 25.25 -0.22
CA LEU A 43 -4.98 24.45 0.44
C LEU A 43 -4.68 22.97 0.23
N ASN A 44 -4.60 22.22 1.33
CA ASN A 44 -4.57 20.77 1.31
C ASN A 44 -5.99 20.21 1.34
N THR A 45 -6.28 19.32 0.38
CA THR A 45 -7.55 18.61 0.26
C THR A 45 -7.31 17.14 0.58
N HIS A 46 -7.51 16.75 1.84
CA HIS A 46 -7.26 15.38 2.29
C HIS A 46 -8.54 14.54 2.18
N PHE A 47 -8.48 13.46 1.39
CA PHE A 47 -9.62 12.58 1.12
C PHE A 47 -9.54 11.30 1.96
N ILE A 48 -10.58 11.03 2.73
CA ILE A 48 -10.71 9.85 3.60
C ILE A 48 -11.82 8.96 3.05
N GLY A 49 -11.57 7.66 2.94
CA GLY A 49 -12.56 6.69 2.45
C GLY A 49 -13.69 6.50 3.46
N MET A 50 -14.94 6.73 3.05
CA MET A 50 -16.10 6.47 3.90
C MET A 50 -17.30 6.09 3.04
N ARG A 51 -18.07 5.07 3.45
CA ARG A 51 -19.18 4.58 2.62
C ARG A 51 -20.39 5.52 2.71
N ARG A 52 -20.59 6.36 1.69
CA ARG A 52 -21.73 7.31 1.60
C ARG A 52 -21.83 8.19 2.85
N PRO A 53 -20.80 9.00 3.16
CA PRO A 53 -20.85 9.94 4.28
C PRO A 53 -21.94 10.99 4.04
N MET A 54 -22.71 11.30 5.07
CA MET A 54 -23.87 12.19 5.03
C MET A 54 -23.69 13.32 6.05
N GLY A 55 -24.57 13.44 7.05
CA GLY A 55 -24.49 14.50 8.05
C GLY A 55 -23.20 14.45 8.88
N ILE A 56 -22.70 15.63 9.22
CA ILE A 56 -21.55 15.82 10.11
C ILE A 56 -22.00 16.67 11.31
N ALA A 57 -21.70 16.22 12.53
CA ALA A 57 -21.93 16.99 13.75
C ALA A 57 -20.62 17.30 14.45
N VAL A 58 -20.39 18.58 14.75
CA VAL A 58 -19.29 19.04 15.59
C VAL A 58 -19.90 19.49 16.91
N GLY A 59 -19.39 18.97 18.02
CA GLY A 59 -19.92 19.22 19.35
C GLY A 59 -18.84 19.72 20.32
N GLY A 60 -19.29 20.25 21.46
CA GLY A 60 -18.40 20.69 22.53
C GLY A 60 -17.41 19.61 22.98
N ASN A 61 -16.29 20.07 23.51
CA ASN A 61 -15.11 19.26 23.87
C ASN A 61 -14.48 18.53 22.66
N ASP A 62 -14.42 19.15 21.48
CA ASP A 62 -13.85 18.56 20.26
C ASP A 62 -14.39 17.15 19.93
N ARG A 63 -15.72 17.01 19.99
CA ARG A 63 -16.41 15.80 19.51
C ARG A 63 -16.79 15.99 18.06
N LEU A 64 -16.64 14.92 17.29
CA LEU A 64 -17.05 14.85 15.90
C LEU A 64 -17.86 13.59 15.71
N ALA A 65 -19.02 13.70 15.06
CA ALA A 65 -19.80 12.55 14.61
C ALA A 65 -20.05 12.66 13.11
N ILE A 66 -19.96 11.52 12.42
CA ILE A 66 -20.16 11.45 10.97
C ILE A 66 -21.09 10.27 10.69
N GLY A 67 -22.20 10.56 10.01
CA GLY A 67 -23.12 9.54 9.52
C GLY A 67 -22.61 8.92 8.22
N ASP A 68 -22.70 7.60 8.12
CA ASP A 68 -22.49 6.84 6.89
C ASP A 68 -23.77 6.09 6.50
N ALA A 69 -23.73 5.28 5.44
CA ALA A 69 -24.92 4.56 4.93
C ALA A 69 -25.74 3.81 6.00
N THR A 70 -25.10 3.30 7.06
CA THR A 70 -25.78 2.45 8.06
C THR A 70 -25.34 2.68 9.50
N ARG A 71 -24.44 3.64 9.72
CA ARG A 71 -23.76 3.85 10.99
C ARG A 71 -23.56 5.33 11.28
N VAL A 72 -23.32 5.61 12.56
CA VAL A 72 -22.77 6.89 13.02
C VAL A 72 -21.43 6.61 13.69
N GLN A 73 -20.38 7.24 13.20
CA GLN A 73 -19.02 7.10 13.71
C GLN A 73 -18.68 8.30 14.60
N PHE A 74 -18.17 8.02 15.80
CA PHE A 74 -17.81 9.02 16.80
C PHE A 74 -16.31 9.15 16.91
N PHE A 75 -15.83 10.39 16.88
CA PHE A 75 -14.44 10.75 17.00
C PHE A 75 -14.22 11.77 18.12
N ARG A 76 -13.03 11.71 18.69
CA ARG A 76 -12.58 12.59 19.77
C ARG A 76 -11.20 13.14 19.46
N ASN A 77 -11.02 14.45 19.53
CA ASN A 77 -9.69 15.03 19.38
C ASN A 77 -8.78 14.65 20.55
N VAL A 78 -7.57 14.18 20.23
CA VAL A 78 -6.47 13.94 21.17
C VAL A 78 -5.20 14.60 20.64
N PRO A 79 -4.96 15.89 20.94
CA PRO A 79 -3.88 16.67 20.34
C PRO A 79 -2.48 16.06 20.51
N ALA A 80 -2.23 15.35 21.62
CA ALA A 80 -0.95 14.70 21.87
C ALA A 80 -0.57 13.67 20.79
N VAL A 81 -1.55 13.06 20.13
CA VAL A 81 -1.35 12.09 19.06
C VAL A 81 -0.97 12.77 17.75
N GLY A 82 -1.35 14.04 17.56
CA GLY A 82 -1.02 14.83 16.36
C GLY A 82 0.48 14.93 16.09
N ARG A 83 1.33 14.82 17.13
CA ARG A 83 2.80 14.80 16.98
C ARG A 83 3.34 13.62 16.17
N ASN A 84 2.58 12.52 16.11
CA ASN A 84 2.95 11.30 15.39
C ASN A 84 2.28 11.21 14.00
N ILE A 85 1.60 12.26 13.55
CA ILE A 85 0.87 12.32 12.29
C ILE A 85 1.42 13.49 11.46
N ASP A 86 1.51 13.34 10.14
CA ASP A 86 1.95 14.38 9.20
C ASP A 86 3.25 15.11 9.65
N ASP A 87 4.26 14.36 10.09
CA ASP A 87 5.54 14.89 10.64
C ASP A 87 5.36 15.92 11.79
N GLY A 88 4.30 15.74 12.59
CA GLY A 88 3.96 16.60 13.71
C GLY A 88 3.28 17.92 13.33
N ARG A 89 2.78 18.04 12.09
CA ARG A 89 2.06 19.23 11.60
C ARG A 89 0.60 19.30 12.05
N CYS A 90 0.03 18.20 12.56
CA CYS A 90 -1.35 18.17 13.03
C CYS A 90 -1.51 18.84 14.39
N ASP A 91 -2.41 19.83 14.47
CA ASP A 91 -2.82 20.48 15.72
C ASP A 91 -3.99 19.77 16.40
N ALA A 92 -4.69 18.89 15.67
CA ALA A 92 -5.73 18.02 16.19
C ALA A 92 -5.67 16.62 15.55
N ALA A 93 -5.98 15.61 16.35
CA ALA A 93 -6.07 14.21 15.92
C ALA A 93 -7.39 13.61 16.42
N TYR A 94 -8.38 13.55 15.55
CA TYR A 94 -9.70 12.97 15.82
C TYR A 94 -9.62 11.45 15.76
N LEU A 95 -9.53 10.82 16.93
CA LEU A 95 -9.47 9.37 17.08
C LEU A 95 -10.87 8.77 17.05
N HIS A 96 -11.07 7.73 16.26
CA HIS A 96 -12.30 6.95 16.29
C HIS A 96 -12.51 6.31 17.69
N ARG A 97 -13.69 6.49 18.28
CA ARG A 97 -14.03 6.05 19.64
C ARG A 97 -15.17 5.04 19.69
N ALA A 98 -16.17 5.21 18.85
CA ALA A 98 -17.33 4.35 18.83
C ALA A 98 -18.01 4.39 17.47
N THR A 99 -18.63 3.28 17.10
CA THR A 99 -19.54 3.20 15.97
C THR A 99 -20.89 2.75 16.50
N HIS A 100 -21.94 3.48 16.16
CA HIS A 100 -23.32 3.08 16.42
C HIS A 100 -23.98 2.61 15.13
N VAL A 101 -24.67 1.46 15.15
CA VAL A 101 -25.34 0.91 13.96
C VAL A 101 -26.80 1.35 13.94
N THR A 102 -27.14 2.23 12.99
CA THR A 102 -28.49 2.76 12.82
C THR A 102 -29.33 1.94 11.84
N GLY A 103 -28.68 1.21 10.92
CA GLY A 103 -29.32 0.76 9.68
C GLY A 103 -29.49 1.92 8.69
N ASP A 104 -30.11 1.64 7.55
CA ASP A 104 -30.29 2.60 6.45
C ASP A 104 -31.47 3.54 6.74
N ILE A 105 -31.24 4.49 7.64
CA ILE A 105 -32.19 5.54 8.04
C ILE A 105 -32.06 6.82 7.20
N ASP A 106 -31.05 6.86 6.32
CA ASP A 106 -30.69 8.02 5.50
C ASP A 106 -30.49 9.30 6.35
N GLY A 107 -29.53 9.23 7.28
CA GLY A 107 -29.25 10.27 8.28
C GLY A 107 -28.74 11.58 7.68
N HIS A 108 -29.66 12.44 7.23
CA HIS A 108 -29.32 13.62 6.42
C HIS A 108 -28.51 14.67 7.20
N GLU A 109 -29.07 15.18 8.30
CA GLU A 109 -28.39 16.21 9.08
C GLU A 109 -28.35 15.82 10.56
N MET A 110 -27.28 16.22 11.25
CA MET A 110 -27.07 15.88 12.65
C MET A 110 -26.40 17.02 13.40
N VAL A 111 -26.75 17.13 14.69
CA VAL A 111 -26.25 18.17 15.58
C VAL A 111 -26.10 17.62 17.00
N PHE A 112 -25.10 18.10 17.74
CA PHE A 112 -25.03 17.89 19.18
C PHE A 112 -25.76 19.04 19.88
N ASP A 113 -26.65 18.72 20.82
CA ASP A 113 -27.17 19.71 21.75
C ASP A 113 -26.14 20.05 22.86
N ASP A 114 -26.45 21.05 23.69
CA ASP A 114 -25.57 21.48 24.79
C ASP A 114 -25.36 20.38 25.85
N ALA A 115 -26.31 19.46 26.01
CA ALA A 115 -26.17 18.28 26.86
C ALA A 115 -25.24 17.21 26.23
N GLY A 116 -24.85 17.39 24.96
CA GLY A 116 -24.01 16.47 24.23
C GLY A 116 -24.74 15.28 23.62
N THR A 117 -26.07 15.33 23.55
CA THR A 117 -26.91 14.35 22.87
C THR A 117 -26.81 14.60 21.37
N LEU A 118 -26.56 13.54 20.59
CA LEU A 118 -26.60 13.63 19.13
C LEU A 118 -28.04 13.48 18.65
N TRP A 119 -28.53 14.50 17.96
CA TRP A 119 -29.80 14.52 17.25
C TRP A 119 -29.57 14.34 15.76
N LEU A 120 -30.41 13.53 15.13
CA LEU A 120 -30.31 13.20 13.71
C LEU A 120 -31.67 13.33 13.04
N VAL A 121 -31.65 13.79 11.80
CA VAL A 121 -32.76 13.64 10.87
C VAL A 121 -32.79 12.21 10.36
N ASN A 122 -33.83 11.45 10.71
CA ASN A 122 -34.14 10.16 10.11
C ASN A 122 -35.14 10.38 8.98
N THR A 123 -34.60 10.55 7.78
CA THR A 123 -35.38 10.89 6.59
C THR A 123 -36.34 9.77 6.21
N ARG A 124 -35.90 8.51 6.31
CA ARG A 124 -36.76 7.36 5.95
C ARG A 124 -38.00 7.23 6.81
N MET A 125 -37.86 7.48 8.11
CA MET A 125 -38.97 7.45 9.08
C MET A 125 -39.64 8.82 9.30
N SER A 126 -39.25 9.85 8.53
CA SER A 126 -39.82 11.20 8.61
C SER A 126 -39.83 11.77 10.04
N CYS A 127 -38.72 11.63 10.77
CA CYS A 127 -38.65 12.04 12.17
C CYS A 127 -37.26 12.56 12.57
N LEU A 128 -37.21 13.28 13.70
CA LEU A 128 -35.97 13.50 14.44
C LEU A 128 -35.79 12.39 15.45
N CYS A 129 -34.56 11.91 15.60
CA CYS A 129 -34.23 10.85 16.54
C CYS A 129 -32.90 11.09 17.26
N THR A 130 -32.71 10.37 18.35
CA THR A 130 -31.44 10.27 19.10
C THR A 130 -30.95 8.82 19.10
N LEU A 131 -29.68 8.59 19.42
CA LEU A 131 -29.12 7.24 19.50
C LEU A 131 -29.32 6.61 20.89
N SER A 132 -29.33 5.29 20.94
CA SER A 132 -29.44 4.50 22.19
C SER A 132 -28.51 3.29 22.12
N PRO A 133 -27.90 2.84 23.21
CA PRO A 133 -27.17 1.56 23.21
C PRO A 133 -28.09 0.34 23.01
N GLU A 134 -29.40 0.47 23.29
CA GLU A 134 -30.37 -0.63 23.18
C GLU A 134 -31.11 -0.66 21.85
N PHE A 135 -31.25 0.49 21.19
CA PHE A 135 -32.02 0.65 19.96
C PHE A 135 -31.20 1.31 18.86
N SER A 136 -31.41 0.92 17.60
CA SER A 136 -30.75 1.57 16.46
C SER A 136 -30.97 3.08 16.45
N VAL A 137 -32.19 3.53 16.77
CA VAL A 137 -32.57 4.93 16.97
C VAL A 137 -33.76 5.04 17.93
N VAL A 138 -33.93 6.21 18.55
CA VAL A 138 -35.09 6.56 19.37
C VAL A 138 -35.73 7.83 18.79
N PRO A 139 -36.89 7.73 18.11
CA PRO A 139 -37.64 8.89 17.64
C PRO A 139 -37.99 9.84 18.80
N ARG A 140 -37.84 11.14 18.57
CA ARG A 140 -38.10 12.21 19.56
C ARG A 140 -39.13 13.22 19.10
N TRP A 141 -39.22 13.44 17.80
CA TRP A 141 -40.20 14.33 17.19
C TRP A 141 -40.51 13.88 15.77
N THR A 142 -41.74 14.08 15.33
CA THR A 142 -42.17 13.87 13.94
C THR A 142 -43.17 14.97 13.60
N PRO A 143 -43.30 15.41 12.32
CA PRO A 143 -44.31 16.38 11.96
C PRO A 143 -45.71 15.89 12.39
N PRO A 144 -46.59 16.76 12.93
CA PRO A 144 -47.87 16.32 13.52
C PRO A 144 -48.82 15.57 12.59
N PHE A 145 -48.61 15.70 11.27
CA PHE A 145 -49.40 15.03 10.24
C PHE A 145 -48.88 13.62 9.88
N ILE A 146 -47.72 13.19 10.38
CA ILE A 146 -47.19 11.84 10.15
C ILE A 146 -47.86 10.87 11.12
N THR A 147 -48.66 9.96 10.60
CA THR A 147 -49.47 9.04 11.42
C THR A 147 -48.76 7.74 11.81
N GLY A 148 -47.61 7.43 11.20
CA GLY A 148 -46.84 6.25 11.53
C GLY A 148 -45.42 6.23 10.96
N TYR A 149 -44.55 5.42 11.56
CA TYR A 149 -43.18 5.21 11.10
C TYR A 149 -43.12 4.07 10.08
N ASP A 150 -42.51 4.34 8.92
CA ASP A 150 -42.09 3.34 7.94
C ASP A 150 -40.72 3.71 7.36
N LEU A 151 -40.24 3.00 6.34
CA LEU A 151 -38.96 3.31 5.67
C LEU A 151 -39.16 3.93 4.29
N LEU A 152 -40.36 4.42 3.99
CA LEU A 152 -40.76 4.83 2.65
C LEU A 152 -40.68 6.34 2.43
N ASP A 153 -40.06 7.09 3.36
CA ASP A 153 -39.76 8.50 3.20
C ASP A 153 -41.04 9.30 2.82
N ARG A 154 -42.02 9.24 3.72
CA ARG A 154 -43.35 9.84 3.50
C ARG A 154 -43.26 11.36 3.40
N CYS A 155 -42.48 11.94 4.30
CA CYS A 155 -42.06 13.32 4.33
C CYS A 155 -40.53 13.38 4.43
N HIS A 156 -39.89 13.96 3.42
CA HIS A 156 -38.43 14.02 3.36
C HIS A 156 -37.90 15.16 4.21
N LEU A 157 -37.68 14.89 5.49
CA LEU A 157 -36.90 15.76 6.35
C LEU A 157 -35.44 15.66 5.93
N ASN A 158 -34.77 16.79 5.84
CA ASN A 158 -33.38 16.84 5.36
C ASN A 158 -32.52 17.88 6.07
N GLY A 159 -33.11 18.69 6.94
CA GLY A 159 -32.35 19.68 7.68
C GLY A 159 -32.78 19.82 9.13
N LEU A 160 -31.81 20.15 9.97
CA LEU A 160 -31.90 20.35 11.40
C LEU A 160 -30.99 21.49 11.85
N GLY A 161 -31.55 22.46 12.56
CA GLY A 161 -30.87 23.62 13.10
C GLY A 161 -31.07 23.74 14.60
N LEU A 162 -30.03 24.17 15.30
CA LEU A 162 -30.08 24.51 16.71
C LEU A 162 -30.43 25.98 16.92
N ARG A 163 -31.02 26.27 18.08
CA ARG A 163 -31.06 27.62 18.67
C ARG A 163 -30.94 27.46 20.18
N ASP A 164 -30.12 28.32 20.79
CA ASP A 164 -29.87 28.31 22.24
C ASP A 164 -29.46 26.91 22.74
N GLY A 165 -28.62 26.21 21.97
CA GLY A 165 -28.08 24.90 22.31
C GLY A 165 -29.03 23.71 22.10
N ALA A 166 -30.25 23.93 21.63
CA ALA A 166 -31.28 22.90 21.48
C ALA A 166 -31.80 22.77 20.02
N PRO A 167 -32.19 21.55 19.59
CA PRO A 167 -32.89 21.34 18.32
C PRO A 167 -34.13 22.22 18.22
N ARG A 168 -34.26 22.96 17.11
CA ARG A 168 -35.37 23.90 16.94
C ARG A 168 -35.93 23.96 15.54
N TYR A 169 -35.08 24.02 14.53
CA TYR A 169 -35.53 24.26 13.16
C TYR A 169 -35.38 23.02 12.31
N VAL A 170 -36.40 22.67 11.52
CA VAL A 170 -36.32 21.57 10.56
C VAL A 170 -36.79 21.98 9.19
N THR A 171 -36.17 21.43 8.16
CA THR A 171 -36.65 21.56 6.78
C THR A 171 -37.20 20.24 6.28
N LEU A 172 -38.26 20.34 5.46
CA LEU A 172 -38.85 19.23 4.74
C LEU A 172 -39.12 19.61 3.29
N LEU A 173 -39.04 18.64 2.37
CA LEU A 173 -39.24 18.87 0.93
C LEU A 173 -40.70 18.98 0.52
N GLY A 174 -41.64 18.51 1.35
CA GLY A 174 -43.06 18.53 1.07
C GLY A 174 -43.87 17.91 2.21
N ALA A 175 -44.92 18.58 2.66
CA ALA A 175 -45.81 18.05 3.69
C ALA A 175 -46.68 16.92 3.11
N SER A 176 -46.33 15.68 3.43
CA SER A 176 -47.05 14.50 2.98
C SER A 176 -46.95 13.38 4.00
N ASP A 177 -48.04 12.63 4.17
CA ASP A 177 -48.07 11.39 4.93
C ASP A 177 -48.40 10.22 3.99
N SER A 178 -47.74 10.15 2.84
CA SER A 178 -47.85 9.05 1.89
C SER A 178 -46.46 8.66 1.40
N PRO A 179 -46.18 7.37 1.14
CA PRO A 179 -44.87 6.90 0.66
C PRO A 179 -44.32 7.76 -0.48
N GLY A 180 -43.22 8.49 -0.22
CA GLY A 180 -42.58 9.37 -1.19
C GLY A 180 -43.42 10.55 -1.71
N GLY A 181 -44.53 10.89 -1.07
CA GLY A 181 -45.53 11.85 -1.58
C GLY A 181 -45.02 13.28 -1.75
N TRP A 182 -43.96 13.66 -1.03
CA TRP A 182 -43.26 14.93 -1.20
C TRP A 182 -42.71 15.14 -2.63
N ARG A 183 -42.43 14.08 -3.40
CA ARG A 183 -41.82 14.17 -4.73
C ARG A 183 -42.67 14.95 -5.75
N ALA A 184 -43.99 14.89 -5.61
CA ALA A 184 -44.92 15.61 -6.49
C ALA A 184 -44.86 17.13 -6.29
N HIS A 185 -44.48 17.57 -5.08
CA HIS A 185 -44.45 18.97 -4.67
C HIS A 185 -43.04 19.45 -4.33
N LYS A 186 -42.00 18.80 -4.82
CA LYS A 186 -40.61 19.17 -4.50
C LYS A 186 -40.20 20.59 -4.94
N ALA A 187 -40.93 21.18 -5.89
CA ALA A 187 -40.62 22.50 -6.45
C ALA A 187 -41.16 23.67 -5.61
N ASP A 188 -42.22 23.44 -4.83
CA ASP A 188 -43.00 24.48 -4.15
C ASP A 188 -43.65 24.01 -2.83
N GLY A 189 -43.49 22.75 -2.46
CA GLY A 189 -44.09 22.13 -1.27
C GLY A 189 -43.21 22.21 -0.03
N GLY A 190 -41.96 22.63 -0.17
CA GLY A 190 -40.98 22.66 0.91
C GLY A 190 -41.36 23.62 2.03
N GLN A 191 -41.00 23.24 3.26
CA GLN A 191 -41.33 24.00 4.46
C GLN A 191 -40.13 24.05 5.41
N LEU A 192 -40.10 25.11 6.21
CA LEU A 192 -39.21 25.30 7.35
C LEU A 192 -40.09 25.47 8.59
N LEU A 193 -39.85 24.66 9.61
CA LEU A 193 -40.68 24.59 10.82
C LEU A 193 -39.86 24.89 12.07
N ASP A 194 -40.51 25.43 13.10
CA ASP A 194 -40.05 25.40 14.48
C ASP A 194 -40.68 24.17 15.17
N ILE A 195 -39.86 23.26 15.68
CA ILE A 195 -40.33 22.00 16.28
C ILE A 195 -40.82 22.18 17.72
N THR A 196 -40.63 23.37 18.31
CA THR A 196 -41.04 23.61 19.71
C THR A 196 -42.55 23.83 19.85
N ASP A 197 -43.20 24.33 18.80
CA ASP A 197 -44.64 24.58 18.72
C ASP A 197 -45.28 24.11 17.40
N ASP A 198 -44.51 23.36 16.59
CA ASP A 198 -44.87 22.86 15.27
C ASP A 198 -45.27 23.96 14.25
N SER A 199 -44.89 25.21 14.50
CA SER A 199 -45.22 26.32 13.60
C SER A 199 -44.43 26.27 12.30
N VAL A 200 -45.09 26.59 11.19
CA VAL A 200 -44.45 26.66 9.87
C VAL A 200 -43.98 28.09 9.63
N LEU A 201 -42.67 28.30 9.67
CA LEU A 201 -42.02 29.60 9.51
C LEU A 201 -41.98 30.05 8.04
N ALA A 202 -41.85 29.09 7.12
CA ALA A 202 -41.85 29.36 5.68
C ALA A 202 -42.48 28.18 4.91
N ARG A 203 -43.18 28.52 3.81
CA ARG A 203 -43.82 27.59 2.86
C ARG A 203 -43.44 27.99 1.44
N GLY A 204 -43.74 27.14 0.46
CA GLY A 204 -43.46 27.48 -0.93
C GLY A 204 -42.01 27.26 -1.35
N LEU A 205 -41.20 26.60 -0.51
CA LEU A 205 -39.75 26.51 -0.70
C LEU A 205 -39.41 25.39 -1.70
N CYS A 206 -38.36 25.60 -2.48
CA CYS A 206 -37.90 24.65 -3.50
C CYS A 206 -36.77 23.78 -2.94
N MET A 207 -37.15 22.69 -2.29
CA MET A 207 -36.21 21.77 -1.64
C MET A 207 -35.32 22.43 -0.56
N PRO A 208 -35.90 22.99 0.51
CA PRO A 208 -35.14 23.67 1.55
C PRO A 208 -34.20 22.73 2.31
N HIS A 209 -33.07 23.21 2.82
CA HIS A 209 -32.06 22.42 3.53
C HIS A 209 -31.28 23.24 4.56
N SER A 210 -30.62 22.56 5.50
CA SER A 210 -29.63 23.10 6.45
C SER A 210 -30.01 24.44 7.09
N PRO A 211 -31.12 24.50 7.86
CA PRO A 211 -31.43 25.69 8.62
C PRO A 211 -30.38 25.95 9.70
N ARG A 212 -30.03 27.21 9.92
CA ARG A 212 -29.07 27.68 10.92
C ARG A 212 -29.57 28.95 11.60
N TRP A 213 -29.44 29.00 12.91
CA TRP A 213 -29.56 30.25 13.65
C TRP A 213 -28.21 30.97 13.65
N HIS A 214 -28.14 32.14 13.03
CA HIS A 214 -26.90 32.93 12.99
C HIS A 214 -27.19 34.42 13.02
N ARG A 215 -26.46 35.16 13.86
CA ARG A 215 -26.63 36.62 14.07
C ARG A 215 -28.09 37.03 14.32
N GLY A 216 -28.82 36.23 15.11
CA GLY A 216 -30.20 36.54 15.53
C GLY A 216 -31.28 36.27 14.48
N GLN A 217 -30.96 35.54 13.40
CA GLN A 217 -31.88 35.25 12.31
C GLN A 217 -31.81 33.78 11.88
N VAL A 218 -32.88 33.28 11.25
CA VAL A 218 -32.91 31.94 10.65
C VAL A 218 -32.43 32.02 9.21
N TRP A 219 -31.33 31.36 8.93
CA TRP A 219 -30.75 31.18 7.59
C TRP A 219 -31.01 29.77 7.10
N PHE A 220 -31.23 29.59 5.82
CA PHE A 220 -31.43 28.27 5.23
C PHE A 220 -31.06 28.27 3.75
N LEU A 221 -30.93 27.07 3.21
CA LEU A 221 -30.64 26.85 1.80
C LEU A 221 -31.94 26.52 1.07
N ASP A 222 -32.17 27.15 -0.08
CA ASP A 222 -33.24 26.81 -1.00
C ASP A 222 -32.62 26.09 -2.20
N SER A 223 -32.51 24.76 -2.10
CA SER A 223 -31.60 23.96 -2.93
C SER A 223 -32.00 23.93 -4.40
N GLY A 224 -33.29 23.82 -4.69
CA GLY A 224 -33.81 23.80 -6.04
C GLY A 224 -33.80 25.16 -6.73
N GLU A 225 -33.68 26.26 -5.97
CA GLU A 225 -33.35 27.58 -6.50
C GLU A 225 -31.84 27.83 -6.59
N GLY A 226 -31.04 27.05 -5.86
CA GLY A 226 -29.61 27.29 -5.67
C GLY A 226 -29.38 28.62 -4.96
N ALA A 227 -30.01 28.82 -3.81
CA ALA A 227 -29.95 30.09 -3.08
C ALA A 227 -29.65 29.90 -1.59
N LEU A 228 -28.97 30.89 -1.01
CA LEU A 228 -28.92 31.15 0.42
C LEU A 228 -30.01 32.17 0.75
N LYS A 229 -30.91 31.80 1.67
CA LYS A 229 -32.04 32.63 2.08
C LYS A 229 -32.04 32.85 3.59
N ARG A 230 -32.81 33.85 4.02
CA ARG A 230 -33.01 34.21 5.42
C ARG A 230 -34.44 34.63 5.69
N ILE A 231 -34.93 34.34 6.89
CA ILE A 231 -36.20 34.90 7.40
C ILE A 231 -35.91 36.26 8.04
N GLU A 232 -36.58 37.30 7.55
CA GLU A 232 -36.55 38.64 8.09
C GLU A 232 -37.41 38.78 9.35
N ALA A 233 -37.23 39.88 10.09
CA ALA A 233 -37.93 40.10 11.36
C ALA A 233 -39.46 40.20 11.20
N ASP A 234 -39.95 40.57 10.01
CA ASP A 234 -41.38 40.61 9.67
C ASP A 234 -41.93 39.26 9.16
N GLY A 235 -41.09 38.22 9.13
CA GLY A 235 -41.41 36.89 8.63
C GLY A 235 -41.27 36.72 7.11
N SER A 236 -40.91 37.77 6.37
CA SER A 236 -40.64 37.67 4.94
C SER A 236 -39.34 36.91 4.66
N ILE A 237 -39.22 36.34 3.46
CA ILE A 237 -38.04 35.56 3.05
C ILE A 237 -37.21 36.40 2.09
N ALA A 238 -35.96 36.67 2.45
CA ALA A 238 -35.00 37.36 1.61
C ALA A 238 -34.03 36.36 0.96
N THR A 239 -33.88 36.45 -0.37
CA THR A 239 -32.78 35.80 -1.10
C THR A 239 -31.52 36.64 -0.93
N VAL A 240 -30.54 36.11 -0.22
CA VAL A 240 -29.29 36.83 0.09
C VAL A 240 -28.28 36.65 -1.03
N CYS A 241 -28.13 35.43 -1.54
CA CYS A 241 -27.20 35.13 -2.61
C CYS A 241 -27.67 33.95 -3.43
N GLU A 242 -27.57 34.06 -4.75
CA GLU A 242 -27.81 32.96 -5.66
C GLU A 242 -26.49 32.28 -6.05
N LEU A 243 -26.50 30.95 -6.14
CA LEU A 243 -25.32 30.09 -6.28
C LEU A 243 -25.48 29.14 -7.48
N PRO A 244 -24.37 28.80 -8.17
CA PRO A 244 -24.41 28.04 -9.42
C PRO A 244 -24.47 26.51 -9.21
N GLY A 245 -25.30 26.02 -8.29
CA GLY A 245 -25.41 24.60 -7.96
C GLY A 245 -26.49 24.32 -6.91
N PHE A 246 -26.86 23.05 -6.76
CA PHE A 246 -27.82 22.65 -5.72
C PHE A 246 -27.17 22.80 -4.35
N THR A 247 -27.71 23.68 -3.52
CA THR A 247 -27.10 24.01 -2.21
C THR A 247 -27.34 22.88 -1.21
N ARG A 248 -26.29 22.49 -0.47
CA ARG A 248 -26.23 21.39 0.49
C ARG A 248 -25.19 21.70 1.56
N GLY A 249 -25.56 21.54 2.83
CA GLY A 249 -24.69 21.88 3.95
C GLY A 249 -24.48 23.40 4.10
N LEU A 250 -24.63 23.89 5.33
CA LEU A 250 -24.44 25.29 5.67
C LEU A 250 -23.69 25.40 6.99
N ASP A 251 -22.66 26.24 7.03
CA ASP A 251 -21.99 26.65 8.26
C ASP A 251 -21.53 28.11 8.16
N PHE A 252 -21.16 28.71 9.29
CA PHE A 252 -20.81 30.13 9.37
C PHE A 252 -19.49 30.38 10.10
N VAL A 253 -18.72 31.33 9.57
CA VAL A 253 -17.59 31.96 10.27
C VAL A 253 -17.71 33.48 10.18
N GLY A 254 -18.10 34.10 11.30
CA GLY A 254 -18.35 35.54 11.34
C GLY A 254 -19.41 35.97 10.32
N ARG A 255 -19.03 36.79 9.33
CA ARG A 255 -19.92 37.26 8.26
C ARG A 255 -19.96 36.34 7.03
N TYR A 256 -19.18 35.26 7.00
CA TYR A 256 -19.11 34.39 5.84
C TYR A 256 -19.92 33.13 6.07
N ALA A 257 -20.82 32.83 5.13
CA ALA A 257 -21.48 31.53 5.03
C ALA A 257 -20.65 30.60 4.13
N LEU A 258 -20.44 29.37 4.57
CA LEU A 258 -19.84 28.31 3.78
C LEU A 258 -20.96 27.41 3.29
N VAL A 259 -21.17 27.39 1.97
CA VAL A 259 -22.29 26.70 1.33
C VAL A 259 -21.75 25.62 0.41
N GLY A 260 -22.07 24.35 0.69
CA GLY A 260 -21.75 23.27 -0.24
C GLY A 260 -22.69 23.29 -1.45
N LEU A 261 -22.16 22.98 -2.63
CA LEU A 261 -22.89 22.89 -3.89
C LEU A 261 -22.69 21.53 -4.55
N SER A 262 -23.76 21.02 -5.15
CA SER A 262 -23.81 19.78 -5.90
C SER A 262 -24.24 20.02 -7.35
N LYS A 263 -23.71 19.22 -8.29
CA LYS A 263 -24.09 19.28 -9.71
C LYS A 263 -25.46 18.64 -9.99
N VAL A 264 -25.78 17.59 -9.24
CA VAL A 264 -26.89 16.61 -9.37
C VAL A 264 -27.39 16.39 -10.81
N ARG A 265 -27.11 15.19 -11.33
CA ARG A 265 -27.53 14.74 -12.67
C ARG A 265 -29.05 14.71 -12.78
N GLU A 266 -29.57 14.98 -13.97
CA GLU A 266 -31.00 14.87 -14.29
C GLU A 266 -31.45 13.40 -14.22
N THR A 267 -31.74 12.93 -13.00
CA THR A 267 -32.71 11.85 -12.83
C THR A 267 -34.12 12.45 -12.93
N ALA A 268 -35.14 11.64 -13.25
CA ALA A 268 -36.53 12.11 -13.35
C ALA A 268 -37.00 12.90 -12.10
N SER A 269 -36.34 12.70 -10.96
CA SER A 269 -36.60 13.39 -9.70
C SER A 269 -36.09 14.84 -9.61
N PHE A 270 -35.26 15.37 -10.52
CA PHE A 270 -34.74 16.76 -10.44
C PHE A 270 -35.02 17.63 -11.68
N ALA A 271 -35.72 17.08 -12.68
CA ALA A 271 -36.10 17.83 -13.87
C ALA A 271 -37.08 18.98 -13.54
N GLY A 272 -36.87 20.13 -14.19
CA GLY A 272 -37.81 21.26 -14.19
C GLY A 272 -37.69 22.24 -13.03
N LEU A 273 -36.66 22.15 -12.18
CA LEU A 273 -36.45 23.05 -11.03
C LEU A 273 -35.93 24.44 -11.46
N PRO A 274 -36.16 25.52 -10.69
CA PRO A 274 -35.74 26.87 -11.05
C PRO A 274 -34.25 26.99 -11.39
N LEU A 275 -33.37 26.36 -10.61
CA LEU A 275 -31.93 26.38 -10.84
C LEU A 275 -31.55 25.80 -12.22
N THR A 276 -32.17 24.70 -12.65
CA THR A 276 -31.83 24.05 -13.93
C THR A 276 -32.22 24.90 -15.13
N ARG A 277 -33.13 25.86 -14.96
CA ARG A 277 -33.50 26.83 -16.00
C ARG A 277 -32.56 28.03 -16.02
N ARG A 278 -32.02 28.41 -14.86
CA ARG A 278 -31.18 29.61 -14.67
C ARG A 278 -29.70 29.36 -14.95
N VAL A 279 -29.19 28.15 -14.69
CA VAL A 279 -27.76 27.82 -14.76
C VAL A 279 -27.50 26.65 -15.71
N GLY A 280 -26.79 26.93 -16.81
CA GLY A 280 -26.45 25.94 -17.83
C GLY A 280 -25.37 24.94 -17.38
N GLU A 281 -24.31 25.41 -16.72
CA GLU A 281 -23.25 24.55 -16.17
C GLU A 281 -23.20 24.67 -14.64
N ARG A 282 -23.65 23.63 -13.94
CA ARG A 282 -23.67 23.58 -12.47
C ARG A 282 -22.28 23.24 -11.91
N ARG A 283 -21.95 23.79 -10.75
CA ARG A 283 -20.67 23.61 -10.05
C ARG A 283 -20.84 22.71 -8.82
N CYS A 284 -19.80 21.93 -8.51
CA CYS A 284 -19.71 21.16 -7.27
C CYS A 284 -18.53 21.69 -6.46
N GLY A 285 -18.73 21.98 -5.18
CA GLY A 285 -17.72 22.68 -4.40
C GLY A 285 -18.28 23.42 -3.19
N VAL A 286 -17.43 24.13 -2.46
CA VAL A 286 -17.85 24.97 -1.32
C VAL A 286 -17.68 26.44 -1.70
N TYR A 287 -18.71 27.23 -1.49
CA TYR A 287 -18.74 28.65 -1.79
C TYR A 287 -18.77 29.47 -0.51
N LEU A 288 -17.97 30.53 -0.50
CA LEU A 288 -17.98 31.54 0.55
C LEU A 288 -18.90 32.67 0.12
N VAL A 289 -19.98 32.88 0.86
CA VAL A 289 -20.90 34.00 0.67
C VAL A 289 -20.66 35.03 1.77
N ASP A 290 -20.35 36.26 1.39
CA ASP A 290 -20.36 37.40 2.30
C ASP A 290 -21.81 37.81 2.54
N ILE A 291 -22.33 37.53 3.73
CA ILE A 291 -23.76 37.70 4.02
C ILE A 291 -24.16 39.16 4.26
N ASP A 292 -23.19 40.05 4.50
CA ASP A 292 -23.45 41.48 4.62
C ASP A 292 -23.53 42.11 3.21
N ALA A 293 -22.70 41.63 2.28
CA ALA A 293 -22.70 42.11 0.89
C ALA A 293 -23.67 41.38 -0.04
N GLY A 294 -24.18 40.20 0.34
CA GLY A 294 -25.06 39.38 -0.50
C GLY A 294 -24.36 38.79 -1.74
N SER A 295 -23.04 38.58 -1.68
CA SER A 295 -22.24 38.17 -2.84
C SER A 295 -21.21 37.08 -2.55
N ILE A 296 -20.79 36.37 -3.58
CA ILE A 296 -19.77 35.30 -3.49
C ILE A 296 -18.40 35.94 -3.30
N ALA A 297 -17.74 35.66 -2.17
CA ALA A 297 -16.40 36.14 -1.84
C ALA A 297 -15.28 35.20 -2.31
N GLY A 298 -15.60 33.92 -2.52
CA GLY A 298 -14.64 32.92 -2.95
C GLY A 298 -15.24 31.52 -3.07
N PHE A 299 -14.45 30.57 -3.56
CA PHE A 299 -14.91 29.20 -3.74
C PHE A 299 -13.76 28.19 -3.70
N LEU A 300 -14.13 26.93 -3.47
CA LEU A 300 -13.40 25.74 -3.88
C LEU A 300 -14.32 24.91 -4.76
N HIS A 301 -13.87 24.54 -5.96
CA HIS A 301 -14.55 23.64 -6.88
C HIS A 301 -13.86 22.28 -6.91
N PHE A 302 -14.64 21.22 -6.96
CA PHE A 302 -14.14 19.90 -7.32
C PHE A 302 -14.21 19.71 -8.85
N THR A 303 -13.08 19.33 -9.44
CA THR A 303 -12.92 19.16 -10.90
C THR A 303 -12.88 17.69 -11.33
N GLY A 304 -12.75 16.75 -10.40
CA GLY A 304 -12.79 15.30 -10.63
C GLY A 304 -14.14 14.64 -10.33
N ASP A 305 -14.10 13.46 -9.71
CA ASP A 305 -15.26 12.58 -9.48
C ASP A 305 -16.25 13.06 -8.41
N VAL A 306 -15.86 14.05 -7.60
CA VAL A 306 -16.77 14.65 -6.61
C VAL A 306 -17.76 15.57 -7.32
N GLN A 307 -18.98 15.05 -7.50
CA GLN A 307 -20.09 15.78 -8.14
C GLN A 307 -21.24 16.13 -7.17
N GLU A 308 -21.17 15.61 -5.94
CA GLU A 308 -22.19 15.77 -4.92
C GLU A 308 -21.57 15.92 -3.53
N ILE A 309 -21.84 17.07 -2.91
CA ILE A 309 -21.61 17.37 -1.50
C ILE A 309 -22.90 17.12 -0.74
N PHE A 310 -22.77 16.57 0.47
CA PHE A 310 -23.90 16.30 1.34
C PHE A 310 -23.99 17.30 2.51
N ASP A 311 -22.90 17.49 3.24
CA ASP A 311 -22.81 18.44 4.35
C ASP A 311 -21.44 19.14 4.41
N VAL A 312 -21.39 20.30 5.07
CA VAL A 312 -20.15 21.06 5.34
C VAL A 312 -20.13 21.50 6.80
N LYS A 313 -19.01 21.29 7.50
CA LYS A 313 -18.84 21.68 8.90
C LYS A 313 -17.44 22.19 9.19
N LEU A 314 -17.37 23.34 9.87
CA LEU A 314 -16.12 23.91 10.35
C LEU A 314 -15.59 23.09 11.54
N LEU A 315 -14.30 22.80 11.49
CA LEU A 315 -13.56 22.18 12.59
C LEU A 315 -12.72 23.26 13.28
N PRO A 316 -12.71 23.34 14.62
CA PRO A 316 -12.04 24.40 15.37
C PRO A 316 -10.51 24.24 15.45
N HIS A 317 -9.88 23.71 14.40
CA HIS A 317 -8.45 23.40 14.31
C HIS A 317 -7.96 23.69 12.89
N ARG A 318 -6.70 24.12 12.73
CA ARG A 318 -6.13 24.50 11.42
C ARG A 318 -5.78 23.29 10.56
N HIS A 319 -5.27 22.24 11.20
CA HIS A 319 -4.72 21.07 10.52
C HIS A 319 -5.15 19.76 11.19
N PRO A 320 -6.47 19.47 11.28
CA PRO A 320 -6.96 18.25 11.89
C PRO A 320 -6.62 17.02 11.04
N ALA A 321 -6.35 15.91 11.71
CA ALA A 321 -6.33 14.57 11.12
C ALA A 321 -7.48 13.73 11.67
N LEU A 322 -7.99 12.81 10.86
CA LEU A 322 -8.94 11.77 11.30
C LEU A 322 -8.18 10.44 11.34
N VAL A 323 -8.22 9.75 12.48
CA VAL A 323 -7.56 8.44 12.64
C VAL A 323 -8.61 7.34 12.59
N GLU A 324 -8.55 6.53 11.53
CA GLU A 324 -9.48 5.44 11.24
C GLU A 324 -9.36 4.27 12.24
N ALA A 325 -10.43 3.47 12.36
CA ALA A 325 -10.61 2.43 13.39
C ALA A 325 -9.53 1.32 13.38
N ASP A 326 -8.92 1.07 12.22
CA ASP A 326 -7.91 0.04 11.98
C ASP A 326 -6.48 0.60 11.88
N ALA A 327 -6.31 1.91 12.06
CA ALA A 327 -5.00 2.53 12.04
C ALA A 327 -4.12 1.97 13.18
N ALA A 328 -2.89 1.56 12.86
CA ALA A 328 -1.91 1.10 13.85
C ALA A 328 -1.70 2.10 15.00
N LEU A 329 -1.93 3.38 14.73
CA LEU A 329 -1.86 4.45 15.73
C LEU A 329 -2.90 4.29 16.85
N LEU A 330 -4.11 3.77 16.56
CA LEU A 330 -5.14 3.54 17.60
C LEU A 330 -4.73 2.45 18.58
N ALA A 331 -3.93 1.45 18.17
CA ALA A 331 -3.44 0.40 19.06
C ALA A 331 -2.56 0.95 20.20
N THR A 332 -2.01 2.15 20.03
CA THR A 332 -1.12 2.80 21.00
C THR A 332 -1.61 4.17 21.47
N SER A 333 -2.79 4.61 21.00
CA SER A 333 -3.34 5.95 21.27
C SER A 333 -4.67 5.85 22.03
N PHE A 334 -4.59 6.01 23.35
CA PHE A 334 -5.75 5.99 24.23
C PHE A 334 -5.76 7.21 25.15
N GLU A 335 -6.95 7.57 25.59
CA GLU A 335 -7.17 8.67 26.53
C GLU A 335 -7.70 8.06 27.83
N LEU A 336 -7.15 8.51 28.95
CA LEU A 336 -7.57 8.08 30.27
C LEU A 336 -8.15 9.28 31.01
N PRO A 337 -9.15 9.09 31.90
CA PRO A 337 -9.56 10.13 32.82
C PRO A 337 -8.36 10.67 33.59
N GLN A 338 -8.34 11.98 33.89
CA GLN A 338 -7.19 12.63 34.51
C GLN A 338 -6.73 11.97 35.82
N ALA A 339 -7.68 11.45 36.62
CA ALA A 339 -7.38 10.70 37.84
C ALA A 339 -6.62 9.37 37.58
N ALA A 340 -6.86 8.72 36.44
CA ALA A 340 -6.13 7.53 36.01
C ALA A 340 -4.77 7.89 35.41
N VAL A 341 -4.66 9.00 34.67
CA VAL A 341 -3.37 9.53 34.17
C VAL A 341 -2.39 9.76 35.33
N ALA A 342 -2.86 10.30 36.46
CA ALA A 342 -2.03 10.50 37.65
C ALA A 342 -1.46 9.21 38.26
N ARG A 343 -1.98 8.04 37.87
CA ARG A 343 -1.52 6.72 38.31
C ARG A 343 -0.71 5.98 37.24
N VAL A 344 -0.53 6.57 36.06
CA VAL A 344 0.32 6.00 35.02
C VAL A 344 1.76 6.07 35.51
N VAL A 345 2.36 4.89 35.72
CA VAL A 345 3.77 4.78 36.07
C VAL A 345 4.58 5.25 34.87
N GLN A 346 5.55 6.14 35.12
CA GLN A 346 6.46 6.58 34.06
C GLN A 346 7.22 5.36 33.53
N THR A 347 7.27 5.24 32.21
CA THR A 347 8.07 4.22 31.55
C THR A 347 9.50 4.29 32.06
N GLU A 348 10.06 3.16 32.47
CA GLU A 348 11.47 3.06 32.87
C GLU A 348 12.36 3.77 31.83
N PRO A 349 13.23 4.73 32.21
CA PRO A 349 14.00 5.55 31.25
C PRO A 349 14.78 4.71 30.21
N LEU A 350 15.19 3.50 30.60
CA LEU A 350 15.85 2.55 29.71
C LEU A 350 14.92 2.04 28.60
N LEU A 351 13.67 1.73 28.91
CA LEU A 351 12.68 1.27 27.94
C LEU A 351 12.31 2.40 26.95
N GLU A 352 12.27 3.65 27.40
CA GLU A 352 12.08 4.80 26.52
C GLU A 352 13.23 4.93 25.52
N ARG A 353 14.48 4.83 25.98
CA ARG A 353 15.66 4.85 25.11
C ARG A 353 15.71 3.70 24.12
N MET A 354 15.37 2.48 24.56
CA MET A 354 15.24 1.32 23.68
C MET A 354 14.20 1.55 22.59
N THR A 355 13.04 2.11 22.97
CA THR A 355 11.95 2.40 22.01
C THR A 355 12.35 3.49 21.02
N ALA A 356 13.06 4.54 21.49
CA ALA A 356 13.57 5.59 20.61
C ALA A 356 14.59 5.05 19.59
N ALA A 357 15.52 4.19 20.02
CA ALA A 357 16.47 3.53 19.13
C ALA A 357 15.77 2.64 18.09
N ALA A 358 14.74 1.88 18.50
CA ALA A 358 13.94 1.07 17.59
C ALA A 358 13.18 1.90 16.54
N ARG A 359 12.65 3.07 16.92
CA ARG A 359 12.00 4.00 15.98
C ARG A 359 12.98 4.56 14.95
N LEU A 360 14.20 4.90 15.37
CA LEU A 360 15.26 5.34 14.44
C LEU A 360 15.57 4.24 13.42
N PHE A 361 15.65 2.99 13.87
CA PHE A 361 15.87 1.84 12.99
C PHE A 361 14.72 1.68 11.98
N ALA A 362 13.48 1.68 12.45
CA ALA A 362 12.30 1.56 11.59
C ALA A 362 12.16 2.72 10.58
N ALA A 363 12.68 3.91 10.91
CA ALA A 363 12.69 5.08 10.02
C ALA A 363 13.86 5.07 9.00
N GLY A 364 14.65 3.99 8.92
CA GLY A 364 15.80 3.90 8.02
C GLY A 364 17.03 4.69 8.48
N ARG A 365 16.98 5.33 9.66
CA ARG A 365 18.11 6.08 10.26
C ARG A 365 19.04 5.12 11.02
N HIS A 366 19.61 4.16 10.29
CA HIS A 366 20.34 3.04 10.87
C HIS A 366 21.57 3.46 11.70
N ASP A 367 22.29 4.50 11.27
CA ASP A 367 23.46 5.00 12.01
C ASP A 367 23.11 5.61 13.35
N ASP A 368 22.03 6.38 13.40
CA ASP A 368 21.52 6.97 14.65
C ASP A 368 21.01 5.88 15.60
N ALA A 369 20.35 4.85 15.05
CA ALA A 369 19.90 3.69 15.83
C ALA A 369 21.09 2.92 16.44
N ILE A 370 22.14 2.67 15.64
CA ILE A 370 23.38 2.01 16.11
C ILE A 370 24.03 2.84 17.23
N ALA A 371 24.13 4.16 17.06
CA ALA A 371 24.68 5.04 18.09
C ALA A 371 23.85 4.99 19.39
N ALA A 372 22.52 5.02 19.27
CA ALA A 372 21.61 4.96 20.41
C ALA A 372 21.68 3.62 21.16
N TYR A 373 21.68 2.48 20.45
CA TYR A 373 21.86 1.18 21.08
C TYR A 373 23.24 1.02 21.73
N ARG A 374 24.30 1.51 21.08
CA ARG A 374 25.66 1.48 21.64
C ARG A 374 25.74 2.27 22.94
N ALA A 375 25.17 3.48 23.01
CA ALA A 375 25.14 4.26 24.25
C ALA A 375 24.46 3.50 25.41
N ILE A 376 23.36 2.77 25.14
CA ILE A 376 22.70 1.94 26.15
C ILE A 376 23.61 0.80 26.61
N VAL A 377 24.30 0.13 25.67
CA VAL A 377 25.22 -0.97 25.97
C VAL A 377 26.46 -0.49 26.74
N ASP A 378 26.98 0.70 26.44
CA ASP A 378 28.15 1.26 27.12
C ASP A 378 27.84 1.63 28.57
N GLU A 379 26.66 2.23 28.82
CA GLU A 379 26.20 2.57 30.18
C GLU A 379 25.76 1.33 30.97
N SER A 380 25.16 0.35 30.30
CA SER A 380 24.66 -0.88 30.91
C SER A 380 25.16 -2.11 30.14
N PRO A 381 26.44 -2.52 30.32
CA PRO A 381 27.02 -3.63 29.57
C PRO A 381 26.25 -4.95 29.70
N GLY A 382 25.58 -5.15 30.84
CA GLY A 382 24.74 -6.31 31.15
C GLY A 382 23.36 -6.34 30.49
N HIS A 383 22.94 -5.27 29.80
CA HIS A 383 21.63 -5.21 29.15
C HIS A 383 21.63 -5.97 27.81
N LEU A 384 21.45 -7.29 27.89
CA LEU A 384 21.52 -8.20 26.74
C LEU A 384 20.57 -7.82 25.59
N PRO A 385 19.31 -7.39 25.81
CA PRO A 385 18.42 -7.01 24.72
C PRO A 385 18.96 -5.83 23.89
N ALA A 386 19.60 -4.85 24.51
CA ALA A 386 20.20 -3.71 23.79
C ALA A 386 21.42 -4.18 22.97
N ARG A 387 22.21 -5.10 23.53
CA ARG A 387 23.35 -5.72 22.84
C ARG A 387 22.90 -6.52 21.62
N LEU A 388 21.80 -7.27 21.73
CA LEU A 388 21.22 -8.00 20.60
C LEU A 388 20.79 -7.03 19.50
N GLN A 389 20.03 -5.98 19.85
CA GLN A 389 19.57 -4.99 18.87
C GLN A 389 20.73 -4.23 18.21
N LEU A 390 21.80 -3.90 18.95
CA LEU A 390 23.03 -3.36 18.38
C LEU A 390 23.65 -4.33 17.37
N GLY A 391 23.78 -5.61 17.74
CA GLY A 391 24.31 -6.65 16.86
C GLY A 391 23.50 -6.79 15.58
N LEU A 392 22.17 -6.88 15.69
CA LEU A 392 21.24 -6.97 14.56
C LEU A 392 21.32 -5.73 13.64
N ALA A 393 21.43 -4.53 14.21
CA ALA A 393 21.57 -3.31 13.41
C ALA A 393 22.91 -3.26 12.65
N LEU A 394 23.99 -3.79 13.25
CA LEU A 394 25.29 -3.93 12.59
C LEU A 394 25.26 -4.99 11.47
N VAL A 395 24.57 -6.12 11.68
CA VAL A 395 24.30 -7.13 10.64
C VAL A 395 23.55 -6.51 9.47
N HIS A 396 22.47 -5.78 9.75
CA HIS A 396 21.64 -5.14 8.73
C HIS A 396 22.41 -4.13 7.88
N THR A 397 23.39 -3.44 8.47
CA THR A 397 24.25 -2.45 7.79
C THR A 397 25.56 -3.03 7.26
N ALA A 398 25.69 -4.37 7.19
CA ALA A 398 26.85 -5.09 6.70
C ALA A 398 28.18 -4.76 7.43
N ARG A 399 28.12 -4.33 8.69
CA ARG A 399 29.27 -4.03 9.56
C ARG A 399 29.75 -5.30 10.27
N TRP A 400 30.16 -6.29 9.48
CA TRP A 400 30.36 -7.68 9.91
C TRP A 400 31.34 -7.84 11.07
N ASP A 401 32.49 -7.17 11.04
CA ASP A 401 33.51 -7.29 12.09
C ASP A 401 33.02 -6.75 13.44
N ALA A 402 32.35 -5.58 13.43
CA ALA A 402 31.74 -5.00 14.62
C ALA A 402 30.56 -5.83 15.13
N ALA A 403 29.74 -6.37 14.23
CA ALA A 403 28.64 -7.25 14.58
C ALA A 403 29.15 -8.54 15.26
N ARG A 404 30.21 -9.15 14.71
CA ARG A 404 30.87 -10.33 15.28
C ARG A 404 31.31 -10.06 16.72
N GLU A 405 31.98 -8.94 16.99
CA GLU A 405 32.44 -8.59 18.34
C GLU A 405 31.28 -8.47 19.33
N VAL A 406 30.24 -7.72 18.95
CA VAL A 406 29.07 -7.48 19.81
C VAL A 406 28.29 -8.77 20.09
N LEU A 407 28.07 -9.59 19.06
CA LEU A 407 27.29 -10.84 19.16
C LEU A 407 28.08 -11.95 19.86
N ALA A 408 29.39 -12.06 19.63
CA ALA A 408 30.24 -13.00 20.37
C ALA A 408 30.27 -12.68 21.87
N ALA A 409 30.34 -11.38 22.22
CA ALA A 409 30.25 -10.96 23.61
C ALA A 409 28.87 -11.24 24.24
N LEU A 410 27.79 -11.23 23.44
CA LEU A 410 26.45 -11.59 23.91
C LEU A 410 26.38 -13.10 24.18
N VAL A 411 26.76 -13.93 23.21
CA VAL A 411 26.77 -15.39 23.32
C VAL A 411 27.65 -15.88 24.48
N ALA A 412 28.77 -15.20 24.76
CA ALA A 412 29.62 -15.54 25.90
C ALA A 412 28.94 -15.29 27.26
N ARG A 413 28.00 -14.34 27.33
CA ARG A 413 27.24 -14.01 28.56
C ARG A 413 25.95 -14.81 28.68
N ASP A 414 25.33 -15.11 27.56
CA ASP A 414 24.12 -15.91 27.46
C ASP A 414 24.28 -17.00 26.39
N PRO A 415 24.89 -18.15 26.75
CA PRO A 415 25.17 -19.25 25.82
C PRO A 415 23.93 -19.93 25.24
N ASP A 416 22.75 -19.67 25.80
CA ASP A 416 21.46 -20.24 25.42
C ASP A 416 20.58 -19.26 24.62
N HIS A 417 21.18 -18.18 24.09
CA HIS A 417 20.46 -17.20 23.27
C HIS A 417 20.42 -17.58 21.78
N ALA A 418 19.33 -18.22 21.33
CA ALA A 418 19.19 -18.72 19.95
C ALA A 418 19.38 -17.62 18.88
N ASP A 419 18.71 -16.46 19.01
CA ASP A 419 18.83 -15.37 18.04
C ASP A 419 20.26 -14.87 17.87
N ALA A 420 21.00 -14.72 18.98
CA ALA A 420 22.37 -14.22 18.95
C ALA A 420 23.32 -15.21 18.26
N HIS A 421 23.14 -16.51 18.49
CA HIS A 421 23.86 -17.56 17.76
C HIS A 421 23.54 -17.54 16.26
N ASN A 422 22.27 -17.41 15.89
CA ASN A 422 21.87 -17.29 14.49
C ASN A 422 22.50 -16.06 13.81
N SER A 423 22.43 -14.89 14.45
CA SER A 423 23.03 -13.66 13.92
C SER A 423 24.55 -13.73 13.86
N LEU A 424 25.20 -14.31 14.86
CA LEU A 424 26.66 -14.52 14.85
C LEU A 424 27.06 -15.49 13.73
N GLY A 425 26.31 -16.57 13.54
CA GLY A 425 26.51 -17.52 12.45
C GLY A 425 26.41 -16.84 11.09
N LEU A 426 25.39 -16.01 10.87
CA LEU A 426 25.27 -15.20 9.65
C LEU A 426 26.48 -14.26 9.46
N CYS A 427 26.94 -13.56 10.51
CA CYS A 427 28.13 -12.72 10.43
C CYS A 427 29.38 -13.51 10.04
N LEU A 428 29.63 -14.64 10.70
CA LEU A 428 30.79 -15.49 10.44
C LEU A 428 30.76 -16.06 9.01
N ALA A 429 29.57 -16.41 8.51
CA ALA A 429 29.40 -16.85 7.13
C ALA A 429 29.83 -15.76 6.14
N ARG A 430 29.42 -14.50 6.38
CA ARG A 430 29.83 -13.34 5.57
C ARG A 430 31.33 -13.00 5.70
N LEU A 431 31.95 -13.37 6.81
CA LEU A 431 33.39 -13.24 7.01
C LEU A 431 34.20 -14.36 6.35
N GLY A 432 33.55 -15.39 5.81
CA GLY A 432 34.19 -16.57 5.21
C GLY A 432 34.57 -17.66 6.23
N GLU A 433 34.19 -17.49 7.50
CA GLU A 433 34.46 -18.44 8.60
C GLU A 433 33.37 -19.52 8.64
N HIS A 434 33.20 -20.28 7.56
CA HIS A 434 32.04 -21.14 7.32
C HIS A 434 31.82 -22.23 8.40
N GLU A 435 32.88 -22.89 8.88
CA GLU A 435 32.72 -23.94 9.91
C GLU A 435 32.31 -23.37 11.27
N HIS A 436 32.85 -22.20 11.66
CA HIS A 436 32.41 -21.50 12.87
C HIS A 436 30.96 -21.01 12.73
N ALA A 437 30.58 -20.54 11.54
CA ALA A 437 29.21 -20.14 11.25
C ALA A 437 28.23 -21.31 11.39
N LEU A 438 28.57 -22.49 10.86
CA LEU A 438 27.77 -23.71 11.03
C LEU A 438 27.64 -24.09 12.50
N ALA A 439 28.73 -24.06 13.27
CA ALA A 439 28.68 -24.35 14.70
C ALA A 439 27.74 -23.42 15.47
N CYS A 440 27.73 -22.12 15.15
CA CYS A 440 26.77 -21.17 15.72
C CYS A 440 25.33 -21.48 15.32
N LEU A 441 25.07 -21.78 14.05
CA LEU A 441 23.72 -22.11 13.56
C LEU A 441 23.20 -23.42 14.16
N ASP A 442 24.06 -24.43 14.28
CA ASP A 442 23.75 -25.69 14.97
C ASP A 442 23.43 -25.45 16.45
N ARG A 443 24.16 -24.53 17.11
CA ARG A 443 23.87 -24.15 18.49
C ARG A 443 22.53 -23.45 18.63
N ALA A 444 22.19 -22.51 17.73
CA ALA A 444 20.89 -21.86 17.71
C ALA A 444 19.75 -22.88 17.61
N LEU A 445 19.92 -23.91 16.80
CA LEU A 445 18.92 -24.96 16.56
C LEU A 445 18.88 -26.04 17.65
N ALA A 446 19.98 -26.23 18.37
CA ALA A 446 19.99 -27.04 19.57
C ALA A 446 19.17 -26.39 20.71
N ILE A 447 19.13 -25.05 20.75
CA ILE A 447 18.34 -24.26 21.71
C ILE A 447 16.87 -24.19 21.26
N ASP A 448 16.62 -23.79 20.03
CA ASP A 448 15.28 -23.72 19.43
C ASP A 448 15.23 -24.50 18.12
N ARG A 449 14.64 -25.70 18.18
CA ARG A 449 14.55 -26.63 17.04
C ARG A 449 13.62 -26.14 15.94
N GLU A 450 12.68 -25.24 16.25
CA GLU A 450 11.70 -24.70 15.30
C GLU A 450 12.11 -23.34 14.73
N PHE A 451 13.34 -22.90 15.00
CA PHE A 451 13.84 -21.61 14.54
C PHE A 451 14.07 -21.57 13.02
N ALA A 452 13.00 -21.28 12.28
CA ALA A 452 12.97 -21.31 10.82
C ALA A 452 14.07 -20.46 10.15
N LEU A 453 14.38 -19.28 10.69
CA LEU A 453 15.43 -18.41 10.15
C LEU A 453 16.83 -19.03 10.29
N ALA A 454 17.12 -19.70 11.40
CA ALA A 454 18.38 -20.40 11.59
C ALA A 454 18.52 -21.61 10.66
N HIS A 455 17.42 -22.34 10.42
CA HIS A 455 17.38 -23.40 9.40
C HIS A 455 17.71 -22.83 8.01
N VAL A 456 17.07 -21.73 7.60
CA VAL A 456 17.33 -21.13 6.28
C VAL A 456 18.76 -20.61 6.16
N ASN A 457 19.29 -19.91 7.18
CA ASN A 457 20.67 -19.44 7.14
C ASN A 457 21.67 -20.59 7.04
N ARG A 458 21.43 -21.69 7.78
CA ARG A 458 22.21 -22.93 7.70
C ARG A 458 22.10 -23.58 6.33
N ALA A 459 20.89 -23.67 5.78
CA ALA A 459 20.63 -24.19 4.45
C ALA A 459 21.45 -23.46 3.38
N LEU A 460 21.39 -22.13 3.36
CA LEU A 460 22.11 -21.32 2.37
C LEU A 460 23.62 -21.53 2.45
N LEU A 461 24.18 -21.62 3.67
CA LEU A 461 25.60 -21.88 3.87
C LEU A 461 26.00 -23.30 3.44
N LEU A 462 25.20 -24.31 3.79
CA LEU A 462 25.40 -25.70 3.40
C LEU A 462 25.36 -25.86 1.87
N LEU A 463 24.37 -25.25 1.22
CA LEU A 463 24.25 -25.25 -0.24
C LEU A 463 25.44 -24.54 -0.91
N ALA A 464 25.87 -23.38 -0.38
CA ALA A 464 27.01 -22.65 -0.92
C ALA A 464 28.36 -23.38 -0.75
N THR A 465 28.48 -24.24 0.26
CA THR A 465 29.68 -25.04 0.56
C THR A 465 29.62 -26.46 -0.03
N GLY A 466 28.56 -26.80 -0.75
CA GLY A 466 28.42 -28.07 -1.47
C GLY A 466 27.82 -29.23 -0.66
N ARG A 467 27.38 -28.98 0.57
CA ARG A 467 26.65 -29.93 1.44
C ARG A 467 25.16 -29.90 1.11
N HIS A 468 24.82 -30.31 -0.10
CA HIS A 468 23.50 -30.10 -0.69
C HIS A 468 22.39 -30.91 -0.02
N ALA A 469 22.63 -32.16 0.38
CA ALA A 469 21.59 -33.00 0.97
C ALA A 469 21.02 -32.38 2.26
N ASP A 470 21.91 -31.96 3.18
CA ASP A 470 21.53 -31.24 4.39
C ASP A 470 20.94 -29.86 4.06
N GLY A 471 21.56 -29.15 3.11
CA GLY A 471 21.11 -27.83 2.68
C GLY A 471 19.66 -27.82 2.20
N TRP A 472 19.26 -28.76 1.34
CA TRP A 472 17.88 -28.85 0.84
C TRP A 472 16.87 -29.26 1.91
N ARG A 473 17.28 -30.09 2.86
CA ARG A 473 16.45 -30.46 4.01
C ARG A 473 16.12 -29.23 4.86
N ASP A 474 17.13 -28.42 5.17
CA ASP A 474 16.95 -27.21 5.95
C ASP A 474 16.24 -26.10 5.17
N TYR A 475 16.47 -26.01 3.86
CA TYR A 475 15.85 -24.99 3.01
C TYR A 475 14.32 -25.09 2.96
N ALA A 476 13.76 -26.28 3.22
CA ALA A 476 12.31 -26.49 3.36
C ALA A 476 11.70 -25.62 4.49
N TRP A 477 12.46 -25.26 5.53
CA TRP A 477 11.98 -24.39 6.60
C TRP A 477 11.65 -22.97 6.17
N ARG A 478 12.05 -22.55 4.96
CA ARG A 478 11.62 -21.26 4.39
C ARG A 478 10.10 -21.13 4.33
N THR A 479 9.36 -22.24 4.26
CA THR A 479 7.89 -22.23 4.24
C THR A 479 7.29 -21.74 5.56
N GLN A 480 8.07 -21.70 6.64
CA GLN A 480 7.67 -21.21 7.96
C GLN A 480 8.05 -19.74 8.19
N LEU A 481 8.74 -19.10 7.25
CA LEU A 481 9.06 -17.67 7.37
C LEU A 481 7.81 -16.82 7.11
N PRO A 482 7.62 -15.68 7.82
CA PRO A 482 6.49 -14.79 7.61
C PRO A 482 6.37 -14.23 6.18
N SER A 483 7.47 -14.19 5.43
CA SER A 483 7.52 -13.72 4.04
C SER A 483 7.08 -14.77 3.02
N PHE A 484 6.91 -16.03 3.41
CA PHE A 484 6.53 -17.10 2.49
C PHE A 484 5.01 -17.11 2.23
N ALA A 485 4.62 -17.14 0.96
CA ALA A 485 3.23 -17.25 0.55
C ALA A 485 2.90 -18.71 0.17
N PRO A 486 2.28 -19.50 1.06
CA PRO A 486 2.00 -20.90 0.77
C PRO A 486 0.85 -21.07 -0.24
N LEU A 487 0.97 -22.08 -1.10
CA LEU A 487 -0.17 -22.55 -1.89
C LEU A 487 -1.19 -23.21 -0.96
N ARG A 488 -2.36 -22.59 -0.79
CA ARG A 488 -3.44 -23.12 0.06
C ARG A 488 -4.33 -24.06 -0.75
N CYS A 489 -4.15 -25.36 -0.58
CA CYS A 489 -4.99 -26.38 -1.20
C CYS A 489 -5.19 -27.59 -0.26
N ALA A 490 -6.13 -28.48 -0.60
CA ALA A 490 -6.47 -29.63 0.24
C ALA A 490 -5.66 -30.89 -0.12
N GLN A 491 -5.06 -30.89 -1.31
CA GLN A 491 -4.21 -31.96 -1.81
C GLN A 491 -2.94 -32.03 -0.94
N PRO A 492 -2.36 -33.23 -0.73
CA PRO A 492 -1.15 -33.36 0.03
C PRO A 492 0.07 -32.80 -0.72
N GLN A 493 1.02 -32.24 0.04
CA GLN A 493 2.32 -31.86 -0.49
C GLN A 493 3.15 -33.14 -0.68
N TRP A 494 3.71 -33.32 -1.87
CA TRP A 494 4.60 -34.44 -2.21
C TRP A 494 5.90 -34.38 -1.40
N GLN A 495 6.28 -35.49 -0.77
CA GLN A 495 7.47 -35.59 0.09
C GLN A 495 8.54 -36.54 -0.48
N GLY A 496 8.35 -37.06 -1.69
CA GLY A 496 9.27 -37.99 -2.36
C GLY A 496 8.77 -39.44 -2.43
N GLU A 497 7.57 -39.71 -1.91
CA GLU A 497 6.90 -41.00 -2.05
C GLU A 497 6.59 -41.33 -3.53
N PRO A 498 6.39 -42.62 -3.89
CA PRO A 498 6.07 -43.01 -5.27
C PRO A 498 4.73 -42.42 -5.76
N ILE A 499 4.76 -41.67 -6.87
CA ILE A 499 3.58 -40.97 -7.42
C ILE A 499 3.34 -41.24 -8.92
N ALA A 500 3.81 -42.39 -9.45
CA ALA A 500 3.83 -42.67 -10.89
C ALA A 500 2.47 -42.57 -11.62
N ALA A 501 1.36 -42.83 -10.92
CA ALA A 501 0.00 -42.72 -11.47
C ALA A 501 -0.66 -41.35 -11.24
N GLN A 502 -0.05 -40.49 -10.43
CA GLN A 502 -0.62 -39.23 -9.96
C GLN A 502 -0.15 -38.04 -10.81
N ARG A 503 -0.93 -36.97 -10.79
CA ARG A 503 -0.63 -35.67 -11.40
C ARG A 503 -0.02 -34.74 -10.35
N LEU A 504 1.19 -34.26 -10.63
CA LEU A 504 1.95 -33.38 -9.74
C LEU A 504 1.81 -31.92 -10.19
N LEU A 505 1.34 -31.07 -9.30
CA LEU A 505 1.40 -29.63 -9.48
C LEU A 505 2.69 -29.08 -8.85
N VAL A 506 3.50 -28.36 -9.62
CA VAL A 506 4.67 -27.64 -9.13
C VAL A 506 4.42 -26.14 -9.22
N HIS A 507 4.45 -25.45 -8.08
CA HIS A 507 4.22 -23.99 -8.06
C HIS A 507 5.51 -23.21 -7.79
N GLY A 508 5.68 -22.10 -8.52
CA GLY A 508 6.71 -21.10 -8.25
C GLY A 508 6.35 -20.26 -7.02
N GLU A 509 7.30 -20.08 -6.11
CA GLU A 509 7.09 -19.37 -4.82
C GLU A 509 8.03 -18.18 -4.57
N GLN A 510 9.05 -17.98 -5.41
CA GLN A 510 10.05 -16.90 -5.29
C GLN A 510 10.15 -16.02 -6.54
N GLY A 511 11.19 -15.19 -6.59
CA GLY A 511 11.52 -14.34 -7.73
C GLY A 511 11.78 -15.10 -9.02
N LEU A 512 11.92 -14.34 -10.10
CA LEU A 512 12.07 -14.89 -11.44
C LEU A 512 13.36 -15.72 -11.57
N ARG A 513 14.47 -15.27 -10.96
CA ARG A 513 15.76 -15.98 -10.97
C ARG A 513 15.66 -17.37 -10.39
N GLU A 514 15.05 -17.47 -9.22
CA GLU A 514 14.96 -18.72 -8.47
C GLU A 514 13.99 -19.69 -9.15
N GLN A 515 12.95 -19.19 -9.82
CA GLN A 515 12.09 -20.01 -10.68
C GLN A 515 12.84 -20.56 -11.91
N ILE A 516 13.56 -19.71 -12.64
CA ILE A 516 14.37 -20.12 -13.81
C ILE A 516 15.47 -21.11 -13.38
N PHE A 517 16.06 -20.91 -12.21
CA PHE A 517 16.97 -21.87 -11.59
C PHE A 517 16.26 -23.20 -11.35
N GLY A 518 15.13 -23.19 -10.62
CA GLY A 518 14.41 -24.39 -10.22
C GLY A 518 13.87 -25.26 -11.36
N TRP A 519 13.64 -24.69 -12.54
CA TRP A 519 13.17 -25.43 -13.73
C TRP A 519 13.99 -26.66 -14.10
N ARG A 520 15.29 -26.70 -13.77
CA ARG A 520 16.14 -27.87 -14.04
C ARG A 520 15.66 -29.14 -13.32
N PHE A 521 14.90 -29.01 -12.25
CA PHE A 521 14.40 -30.15 -11.48
C PHE A 521 13.11 -30.75 -12.07
N LEU A 522 12.46 -30.06 -13.01
CA LEU A 522 11.15 -30.45 -13.54
C LEU A 522 11.21 -31.75 -14.35
N ALA A 523 12.26 -31.97 -15.15
CA ALA A 523 12.43 -33.22 -15.90
C ALA A 523 12.56 -34.45 -14.97
N ALA A 524 13.31 -34.33 -13.89
CA ALA A 524 13.46 -35.39 -12.89
C ALA A 524 12.17 -35.63 -12.12
N ALA A 525 11.44 -34.57 -11.76
CA ALA A 525 10.13 -34.69 -11.11
C ALA A 525 9.08 -35.33 -12.04
N ARG A 526 9.07 -34.95 -13.32
CA ARG A 526 8.21 -35.51 -14.35
C ARG A 526 8.37 -37.02 -14.53
N ALA A 527 9.59 -37.53 -14.39
CA ALA A 527 9.87 -38.96 -14.44
C ALA A 527 9.27 -39.75 -13.28
N ARG A 528 8.82 -39.07 -12.20
CA ARG A 528 8.21 -39.71 -11.02
C ARG A 528 6.68 -39.73 -11.07
N CYS A 529 6.04 -38.96 -11.95
CA CYS A 529 4.59 -38.78 -11.99
C CYS A 529 3.99 -39.08 -13.37
N ARG A 530 2.66 -39.19 -13.43
CA ARG A 530 1.92 -39.37 -14.69
C ARG A 530 1.98 -38.11 -15.55
N GLU A 531 1.86 -36.96 -14.89
CA GLU A 531 1.77 -35.64 -15.49
C GLU A 531 2.32 -34.59 -14.52
N LEU A 532 3.05 -33.61 -15.04
CA LEU A 532 3.58 -32.45 -14.32
C LEU A 532 2.95 -31.17 -14.85
N ILE A 533 2.35 -30.41 -13.92
CA ILE A 533 1.71 -29.13 -14.18
C ILE A 533 2.53 -28.05 -13.48
N TYR A 534 3.11 -27.13 -14.24
CA TYR A 534 3.82 -25.99 -13.70
C TYR A 534 2.90 -24.78 -13.55
N VAL A 535 3.00 -24.08 -12.42
CA VAL A 535 2.25 -22.86 -12.13
C VAL A 535 3.25 -21.80 -11.70
N GLY A 536 3.43 -20.77 -12.51
CA GLY A 536 4.45 -19.74 -12.27
C GLY A 536 3.91 -18.32 -12.31
N ALA A 537 4.83 -17.37 -12.09
CA ALA A 537 4.55 -15.96 -12.32
C ALA A 537 4.08 -15.75 -13.78
N PRO A 538 3.12 -14.84 -14.05
CA PRO A 538 2.60 -14.62 -15.40
C PRO A 538 3.66 -14.43 -16.50
N PRO A 539 4.77 -13.68 -16.27
CA PRO A 539 5.83 -13.53 -17.28
C PRO A 539 6.55 -14.84 -17.63
N LEU A 540 6.55 -15.83 -16.72
CA LEU A 540 7.26 -17.09 -16.86
C LEU A 540 6.39 -18.22 -17.40
N ALA A 541 5.08 -18.18 -17.19
CA ALA A 541 4.17 -19.28 -17.52
C ALA A 541 4.25 -19.72 -18.99
N ALA A 542 4.24 -18.76 -19.93
CA ALA A 542 4.30 -19.07 -21.36
C ALA A 542 5.64 -19.74 -21.75
N LEU A 543 6.74 -19.28 -21.16
CA LEU A 543 8.07 -19.82 -21.43
C LEU A 543 8.30 -21.17 -20.74
N ALA A 544 7.74 -21.37 -19.54
CA ALA A 544 7.86 -22.62 -18.79
C ALA A 544 7.23 -23.82 -19.52
N ALA A 545 6.29 -23.59 -20.44
CA ALA A 545 5.79 -24.64 -21.33
C ALA A 545 6.87 -25.24 -22.26
N GLN A 546 7.99 -24.54 -22.45
CA GLN A 546 9.13 -24.98 -23.25
C GLN A 546 10.24 -25.64 -22.40
N VAL A 547 9.99 -25.85 -21.11
CA VAL A 547 10.94 -26.49 -20.20
C VAL A 547 10.80 -28.00 -20.30
N ALA A 548 11.94 -28.71 -20.32
CA ALA A 548 11.95 -30.16 -20.34
C ALA A 548 11.20 -30.74 -19.12
N GLY A 549 10.22 -31.60 -19.37
CA GLY A 549 9.42 -32.27 -18.34
C GLY A 549 8.13 -31.57 -17.93
N VAL A 550 7.78 -30.43 -18.53
CA VAL A 550 6.49 -29.77 -18.29
C VAL A 550 5.45 -30.25 -19.29
N ASP A 551 4.36 -30.89 -18.82
CA ASP A 551 3.25 -31.27 -19.70
C ASP A 551 2.23 -30.14 -19.86
N GLU A 552 1.98 -29.38 -18.80
CA GLU A 552 1.14 -28.18 -18.79
C GLU A 552 1.81 -27.05 -18.02
N SER A 553 1.72 -25.82 -18.53
CA SER A 553 2.19 -24.63 -17.83
C SER A 553 1.10 -23.57 -17.78
N ARG A 554 0.91 -22.93 -16.62
CA ARG A 554 -0.10 -21.90 -16.38
C ARG A 554 0.45 -20.75 -15.56
N ALA A 555 -0.18 -19.58 -15.70
CA ALA A 555 -0.01 -18.51 -14.72
C ALA A 555 -0.69 -18.92 -13.40
N ALA A 556 -0.33 -18.26 -12.30
CA ALA A 556 -0.99 -18.43 -11.00
C ALA A 556 -2.44 -17.89 -11.04
N ASP A 557 -3.34 -18.65 -11.63
CA ASP A 557 -4.79 -18.44 -11.65
C ASP A 557 -5.53 -19.52 -10.85
N ALA A 558 -6.86 -19.46 -10.82
CA ALA A 558 -7.66 -20.47 -10.12
C ALA A 558 -7.58 -21.82 -10.85
N ILE A 559 -6.81 -22.75 -10.29
CA ILE A 559 -6.67 -24.11 -10.82
C ILE A 559 -7.80 -24.99 -10.25
N PRO A 560 -8.55 -25.72 -11.11
CA PRO A 560 -9.55 -26.66 -10.65
C PRO A 560 -8.96 -27.68 -9.66
N ARG A 561 -9.65 -27.92 -8.54
CA ARG A 561 -9.14 -28.80 -7.48
C ARG A 561 -8.92 -30.24 -7.97
N ASP A 562 -9.68 -30.69 -8.95
CA ASP A 562 -9.58 -32.01 -9.56
C ASP A 562 -8.49 -32.10 -10.65
N ARG A 563 -7.71 -31.03 -10.89
CA ARG A 563 -6.68 -31.01 -11.95
C ARG A 563 -5.39 -31.71 -11.54
N PHE A 564 -5.09 -31.80 -10.25
CA PHE A 564 -3.87 -32.41 -9.70
C PHE A 564 -4.18 -33.22 -8.44
N ASP A 565 -3.32 -34.18 -8.12
CA ASP A 565 -3.52 -35.12 -7.00
C ASP A 565 -2.59 -34.78 -5.82
N VAL A 566 -1.36 -34.34 -6.12
CA VAL A 566 -0.34 -33.86 -5.17
C VAL A 566 0.31 -32.58 -5.66
N PHE A 567 0.91 -31.80 -4.76
CA PHE A 567 1.63 -30.58 -5.12
C PHE A 567 3.02 -30.48 -4.49
N SER A 568 3.89 -29.63 -5.05
CA SER A 568 5.18 -29.28 -4.45
C SER A 568 5.57 -27.84 -4.76
N PRO A 569 6.14 -27.08 -3.80
CA PRO A 569 6.94 -25.91 -4.12
C PRO A 569 8.10 -26.29 -5.06
N LEU A 570 8.44 -25.42 -6.02
CA LEU A 570 9.49 -25.68 -6.99
C LEU A 570 10.87 -25.97 -6.35
N LEU A 571 11.24 -25.20 -5.32
CA LEU A 571 12.53 -25.38 -4.64
C LEU A 571 12.52 -26.46 -3.54
N ASP A 572 11.40 -27.17 -3.37
CA ASP A 572 11.35 -28.40 -2.56
C ASP A 572 11.70 -29.65 -3.37
N LEU A 573 11.62 -29.57 -4.71
CA LEU A 573 11.89 -30.71 -5.59
C LEU A 573 13.25 -31.38 -5.33
N PRO A 574 14.38 -30.66 -5.10
CA PRO A 574 15.66 -31.29 -4.80
C PRO A 574 15.58 -32.27 -3.62
N ARG A 575 14.87 -31.88 -2.55
CA ARG A 575 14.66 -32.71 -1.36
C ARG A 575 13.74 -33.89 -1.66
N CYS A 576 12.62 -33.66 -2.34
CA CYS A 576 11.67 -34.72 -2.69
C CYS A 576 12.26 -35.75 -3.66
N LEU A 577 13.19 -35.33 -4.52
CA LEU A 577 13.92 -36.21 -5.43
C LEU A 577 15.06 -36.98 -4.74
N GLY A 578 15.42 -36.59 -3.51
CA GLY A 578 16.51 -37.20 -2.74
C GLY A 578 17.89 -36.91 -3.31
N LEU A 579 18.12 -35.70 -3.85
CA LEU A 579 19.42 -35.34 -4.42
C LEU A 579 20.52 -35.34 -3.34
N ALA A 580 21.48 -36.26 -3.46
CA ALA A 580 22.61 -36.37 -2.56
C ALA A 580 23.77 -35.45 -2.96
N ASP A 581 24.81 -35.41 -2.12
CA ASP A 581 26.04 -34.70 -2.44
C ASP A 581 26.73 -35.37 -3.64
N GLY A 582 27.06 -34.58 -4.68
CA GLY A 582 27.60 -35.08 -5.94
C GLY A 582 26.56 -35.38 -7.03
N ASP A 583 25.29 -35.63 -6.67
CA ASP A 583 24.19 -35.83 -7.64
C ASP A 583 23.82 -34.57 -8.41
N VAL A 584 24.31 -33.40 -7.95
CA VAL A 584 24.22 -32.16 -8.72
C VAL A 584 24.80 -32.35 -10.12
N GLY A 585 25.82 -33.18 -10.30
CA GLY A 585 26.35 -33.53 -11.62
C GLY A 585 25.33 -34.22 -12.52
N LEU A 586 24.46 -35.09 -11.99
CA LEU A 586 23.46 -35.84 -12.77
C LEU A 586 22.27 -34.98 -13.22
N VAL A 587 21.90 -33.97 -12.42
CA VAL A 587 20.79 -33.04 -12.75
C VAL A 587 21.28 -31.79 -13.48
N ALA A 588 22.54 -31.38 -13.27
CA ALA A 588 23.11 -30.18 -13.86
C ALA A 588 23.89 -30.40 -15.16
N THR A 589 24.01 -31.63 -15.68
CA THR A 589 24.62 -31.89 -17.01
C THR A 589 23.78 -31.41 -18.18
N GLN A 590 22.49 -31.09 -17.98
CA GLN A 590 21.71 -30.43 -19.03
C GLN A 590 22.19 -28.99 -19.20
N ALA A 591 23.09 -28.78 -20.16
CA ALA A 591 23.54 -27.45 -20.56
C ALA A 591 22.36 -26.56 -20.96
N ARG A 592 21.30 -27.14 -21.54
CA ARG A 592 20.06 -26.46 -21.90
C ARG A 592 18.85 -27.23 -21.38
N TYR A 593 17.98 -26.56 -20.62
CA TYR A 593 16.74 -27.15 -20.07
C TYR A 593 15.47 -26.35 -20.40
N VAL A 594 15.60 -25.22 -21.11
CA VAL A 594 14.48 -24.47 -21.70
C VAL A 594 14.79 -24.16 -23.16
N GLN A 595 13.75 -24.08 -24.00
CA GLN A 595 13.85 -23.66 -25.39
C GLN A 595 13.05 -22.37 -25.63
N PRO A 596 13.47 -21.48 -26.54
CA PRO A 596 12.60 -20.41 -26.99
C PRO A 596 11.42 -20.99 -27.80
N PRO A 597 10.21 -20.42 -27.71
CA PRO A 597 9.08 -20.90 -28.49
C PRO A 597 9.34 -20.89 -30.00
N ALA A 598 9.08 -22.02 -30.65
CA ALA A 598 9.41 -22.24 -32.05
C ALA A 598 8.66 -21.35 -33.06
N HIS A 599 7.70 -20.54 -32.65
CA HIS A 599 7.01 -19.56 -33.51
C HIS A 599 7.65 -18.16 -33.47
N LEU A 600 8.46 -17.85 -32.45
CA LEU A 600 9.12 -16.56 -32.33
C LEU A 600 10.34 -16.50 -33.26
N ARG A 601 10.45 -15.42 -34.03
CA ARG A 601 11.54 -15.17 -34.98
C ARG A 601 12.10 -13.76 -34.73
N PRO A 602 13.02 -13.60 -33.78
CA PRO A 602 13.68 -12.32 -33.56
C PRO A 602 14.52 -11.94 -34.78
N ARG A 603 14.80 -10.66 -34.95
CA ARG A 603 15.63 -10.19 -36.07
C ARG A 603 17.02 -10.82 -36.04
N THR A 604 17.66 -10.85 -37.21
CA THR A 604 19.06 -11.25 -37.31
C THR A 604 19.96 -10.14 -36.79
N LEU A 605 20.80 -10.46 -35.81
CA LEU A 605 21.84 -9.55 -35.32
C LEU A 605 23.06 -9.63 -36.25
N ARG A 606 23.60 -8.46 -36.63
CA ARG A 606 24.83 -8.36 -37.43
C ARG A 606 26.05 -8.31 -36.49
N GLY A 607 27.21 -8.73 -37.00
CA GLY A 607 28.47 -8.77 -36.25
C GLY A 607 29.03 -10.19 -36.10
N ALA A 608 30.35 -10.31 -36.00
CA ALA A 608 31.04 -11.60 -35.97
C ALA A 608 30.99 -12.29 -34.59
N ARG A 609 30.93 -11.52 -33.50
CA ARG A 609 30.83 -12.00 -32.12
C ARG A 609 29.85 -11.13 -31.35
N ARG A 610 28.66 -11.65 -31.11
CA ARG A 610 27.53 -10.92 -30.53
C ARG A 610 27.49 -11.16 -29.03
N VAL A 611 27.61 -10.08 -28.26
CA VAL A 611 27.63 -10.11 -26.79
C VAL A 611 26.42 -9.38 -26.24
N GLY A 612 25.57 -10.08 -25.50
CA GLY A 612 24.43 -9.49 -24.79
C GLY A 612 24.82 -9.06 -23.37
N ILE A 613 24.31 -7.93 -22.88
CA ILE A 613 24.54 -7.47 -21.50
C ILE A 613 23.27 -7.16 -20.71
N ALA A 614 23.31 -7.47 -19.41
CA ALA A 614 22.30 -7.10 -18.41
C ALA A 614 22.98 -6.84 -17.04
N TRP A 615 22.78 -5.66 -16.45
CA TRP A 615 23.56 -5.21 -15.30
C TRP A 615 22.75 -5.05 -14.01
N ARG A 616 21.41 -5.17 -14.06
CA ARG A 616 20.54 -5.08 -12.87
C ARG A 616 19.19 -5.78 -13.07
N ASP A 617 18.51 -6.14 -12.00
CA ASP A 617 17.10 -6.62 -12.04
C ASP A 617 16.21 -6.07 -10.91
N GLY A 618 16.59 -4.94 -10.32
CA GLY A 618 15.85 -4.31 -9.20
C GLY A 618 16.13 -4.96 -7.85
N ALA A 619 16.82 -6.10 -7.82
CA ALA A 619 17.38 -6.73 -6.63
C ALA A 619 18.92 -6.81 -6.74
N GLY A 620 19.61 -6.77 -5.60
CA GLY A 620 21.07 -6.85 -5.55
C GLY A 620 21.81 -5.58 -5.98
N VAL A 621 23.15 -5.64 -5.96
CA VAL A 621 24.02 -4.52 -6.33
C VAL A 621 24.20 -4.49 -7.86
N PRO A 622 23.84 -3.40 -8.55
CA PRO A 622 24.00 -3.30 -10.00
C PRO A 622 25.47 -3.23 -10.40
N LEU A 623 25.81 -3.77 -11.58
CA LEU A 623 27.13 -3.53 -12.17
C LEU A 623 27.24 -2.07 -12.65
N PRO A 624 28.41 -1.43 -12.52
CA PRO A 624 28.65 -0.11 -13.10
C PRO A 624 28.62 -0.20 -14.63
N LEU A 625 27.56 0.34 -15.24
CA LEU A 625 27.31 0.22 -16.68
C LEU A 625 28.43 0.85 -17.51
N GLU A 626 28.96 2.00 -17.11
CA GLU A 626 30.03 2.70 -17.82
C GLU A 626 31.30 1.87 -17.86
N ALA A 627 31.67 1.25 -16.74
CA ALA A 627 32.85 0.39 -16.66
C ALA A 627 32.65 -0.90 -17.46
N LEU A 628 31.46 -1.51 -17.38
CA LEU A 628 31.09 -2.68 -18.18
C LEU A 628 31.12 -2.36 -19.68
N ALA A 629 30.56 -1.22 -20.09
CA ALA A 629 30.58 -0.75 -21.48
C ALA A 629 32.01 -0.52 -21.98
N ALA A 630 32.87 0.08 -21.15
CA ALA A 630 34.27 0.25 -21.48
C ALA A 630 35.03 -1.09 -21.58
N ALA A 631 34.62 -2.14 -20.87
CA ALA A 631 35.21 -3.48 -20.99
C ALA A 631 34.84 -4.18 -22.30
N LEU A 632 33.68 -3.83 -22.89
CA LEU A 632 33.19 -4.39 -24.16
C LEU A 632 33.79 -3.71 -25.40
N ALA A 633 34.49 -2.59 -25.24
CA ALA A 633 35.17 -1.86 -26.32
C ALA A 633 36.41 -2.63 -26.83
N VAL A 634 36.16 -3.80 -27.43
CA VAL A 634 37.17 -4.70 -27.99
C VAL A 634 36.85 -4.91 -29.47
N ASP A 635 37.81 -4.58 -30.34
CA ASP A 635 37.64 -4.73 -31.79
C ASP A 635 37.19 -6.14 -32.17
N GLY A 636 36.14 -6.26 -33.00
CA GLY A 636 35.58 -7.53 -33.44
C GLY A 636 34.45 -8.09 -32.57
N ILE A 637 34.11 -7.43 -31.45
CA ILE A 637 32.92 -7.69 -30.65
C ILE A 637 31.81 -6.70 -31.03
N THR A 638 30.58 -7.18 -31.12
CA THR A 638 29.37 -6.35 -31.27
C THR A 638 28.50 -6.54 -30.04
N ALA A 639 28.32 -5.49 -29.25
CA ALA A 639 27.62 -5.54 -27.98
C ALA A 639 26.17 -5.03 -28.09
N PHE A 640 25.28 -5.69 -27.36
CA PHE A 640 23.84 -5.40 -27.32
C PHE A 640 23.36 -5.38 -25.87
N SER A 641 22.49 -4.44 -25.54
CA SER A 641 21.79 -4.43 -24.26
C SER A 641 20.51 -5.26 -24.35
N VAL A 642 20.36 -6.21 -23.43
CA VAL A 642 19.13 -6.97 -23.16
C VAL A 642 18.55 -6.63 -21.77
N GLN A 643 18.94 -5.48 -21.23
CA GLN A 643 18.47 -4.98 -19.94
C GLN A 643 17.00 -4.57 -20.03
N PRO A 644 16.12 -5.09 -19.16
CA PRO A 644 14.75 -4.59 -19.04
C PRO A 644 14.72 -3.16 -18.46
N ALA A 645 13.89 -2.30 -19.07
CA ALA A 645 13.57 -0.94 -18.62
C ALA A 645 14.80 -0.09 -18.23
N PRO A 646 15.75 0.18 -19.15
CA PRO A 646 16.86 1.11 -18.91
C PRO A 646 16.32 2.54 -18.71
N SER A 647 16.93 3.29 -17.80
CA SER A 647 16.68 4.71 -17.57
C SER A 647 17.23 5.57 -18.70
N ALA A 648 16.81 6.83 -18.78
CA ALA A 648 17.30 7.78 -19.79
C ALA A 648 18.84 7.93 -19.75
N THR A 649 19.42 7.99 -18.55
CA THR A 649 20.88 8.07 -18.36
C THR A 649 21.59 6.81 -18.85
N GLU A 650 21.04 5.63 -18.55
CA GLU A 650 21.61 4.37 -19.02
C GLU A 650 21.55 4.27 -20.56
N LEU A 651 20.45 4.71 -21.18
CA LEU A 651 20.32 4.78 -22.64
C LEU A 651 21.36 5.68 -23.30
N ASP A 652 21.73 6.80 -22.66
CA ASP A 652 22.78 7.69 -23.15
C ASP A 652 24.18 7.06 -23.04
N VAL A 653 24.44 6.29 -21.99
CA VAL A 653 25.68 5.50 -21.84
C VAL A 653 25.78 4.46 -22.96
N LEU A 654 24.71 3.69 -23.20
CA LEU A 654 24.66 2.70 -24.28
C LEU A 654 24.94 3.35 -25.65
N ARG A 655 24.29 4.49 -25.94
CA ARG A 655 24.47 5.21 -27.20
C ARG A 655 25.92 5.67 -27.39
N THR A 656 26.52 6.23 -26.35
CA THR A 656 27.91 6.70 -26.36
C THR A 656 28.90 5.55 -26.57
N ALA A 657 28.63 4.40 -25.96
CA ALA A 657 29.47 3.21 -26.09
C ALA A 657 29.24 2.41 -27.39
N GLY A 658 28.29 2.82 -28.24
CA GLY A 658 27.93 2.08 -29.45
C GLY A 658 27.26 0.73 -29.17
N ILE A 659 26.62 0.57 -28.01
CA ILE A 659 25.90 -0.64 -27.61
C ILE A 659 24.44 -0.50 -28.03
N GLU A 660 23.97 -1.41 -28.88
CA GLU A 660 22.60 -1.35 -29.38
C GLU A 660 21.59 -1.80 -28.30
N ASN A 661 20.57 -0.98 -28.04
CA ASN A 661 19.53 -1.31 -27.07
C ASN A 661 18.41 -2.15 -27.72
N LEU A 662 18.20 -3.37 -27.24
CA LEU A 662 17.17 -4.27 -27.75
C LEU A 662 15.88 -4.24 -26.95
N GLU A 663 15.82 -3.55 -25.81
CA GLU A 663 14.65 -3.54 -24.91
C GLU A 663 13.30 -3.30 -25.63
N PRO A 664 13.18 -2.41 -26.64
CA PRO A 664 11.92 -2.23 -27.36
C PRO A 664 11.40 -3.47 -28.09
N GLU A 665 12.26 -4.45 -28.37
CA GLU A 665 11.93 -5.73 -29.01
C GLU A 665 11.68 -6.87 -27.99
N LEU A 666 11.93 -6.62 -26.69
CA LEU A 666 11.81 -7.60 -25.61
C LEU A 666 10.44 -7.51 -24.92
N HIS A 667 9.38 -7.83 -25.67
CA HIS A 667 8.00 -7.67 -25.20
C HIS A 667 7.65 -8.54 -23.97
N ASP A 668 8.25 -9.72 -23.86
CA ASP A 668 8.11 -10.64 -22.73
C ASP A 668 9.36 -11.53 -22.57
N LEU A 669 9.34 -12.44 -21.60
CA LEU A 669 10.45 -13.36 -21.36
C LEU A 669 10.61 -14.41 -22.47
N ALA A 670 9.56 -14.73 -23.23
CA ALA A 670 9.68 -15.63 -24.37
C ALA A 670 10.40 -14.97 -25.56
N HIS A 671 10.11 -13.70 -25.85
CA HIS A 671 10.84 -12.87 -26.80
C HIS A 671 12.29 -12.67 -26.34
N THR A 672 12.48 -12.42 -25.05
CA THR A 672 13.82 -12.33 -24.44
C THR A 672 14.60 -13.63 -24.64
N ALA A 673 14.00 -14.79 -24.35
CA ALA A 673 14.64 -16.09 -24.57
C ALA A 673 15.03 -16.29 -26.05
N ALA A 674 14.14 -15.97 -26.98
CA ALA A 674 14.40 -16.10 -28.42
C ALA A 674 15.53 -15.17 -28.87
N MET A 675 15.59 -13.94 -28.37
CA MET A 675 16.67 -13.00 -28.67
C MET A 675 17.99 -13.45 -28.04
N LEU A 676 17.97 -13.94 -26.80
CA LEU A 676 19.16 -14.44 -26.12
C LEU A 676 19.84 -15.56 -26.91
N ASP A 677 19.06 -16.44 -27.54
CA ASP A 677 19.53 -17.54 -28.40
C ASP A 677 20.30 -17.09 -29.66
N ARG A 678 20.46 -15.78 -29.88
CA ARG A 678 21.26 -15.18 -30.96
C ARG A 678 22.64 -14.70 -30.53
N PHE A 679 22.94 -14.69 -29.23
CA PHE A 679 24.24 -14.27 -28.72
C PHE A 679 25.23 -15.42 -28.66
N ASP A 680 26.49 -15.10 -28.89
CA ASP A 680 27.62 -16.01 -28.71
C ASP A 680 28.07 -16.03 -27.23
N LEU A 681 27.79 -14.94 -26.50
CA LEU A 681 28.11 -14.76 -25.09
C LEU A 681 27.13 -13.76 -24.44
N VAL A 682 26.74 -14.01 -23.20
CA VAL A 682 26.00 -13.05 -22.36
C VAL A 682 26.85 -12.68 -21.15
N ILE A 683 26.95 -11.39 -20.81
CA ILE A 683 27.71 -10.91 -19.65
C ILE A 683 26.80 -10.08 -18.76
N GLY A 684 26.76 -10.38 -17.47
CA GLY A 684 25.90 -9.60 -16.59
C GLY A 684 26.00 -9.91 -15.11
N ALA A 685 25.17 -9.20 -14.34
CA ALA A 685 25.00 -9.43 -12.91
C ALA A 685 24.11 -10.65 -12.66
N ASP A 686 23.99 -11.05 -11.39
CA ASP A 686 23.04 -12.07 -10.93
C ASP A 686 21.58 -11.62 -11.16
N THR A 687 21.08 -11.82 -12.39
CA THR A 687 19.78 -11.32 -12.86
C THR A 687 18.93 -12.39 -13.52
N ALA A 688 17.61 -12.20 -13.55
CA ALA A 688 16.70 -13.13 -14.24
C ALA A 688 17.08 -13.36 -15.72
N THR A 689 17.52 -12.31 -16.43
CA THR A 689 18.00 -12.39 -17.82
C THR A 689 19.26 -13.26 -17.94
N VAL A 690 20.21 -13.12 -17.02
CA VAL A 690 21.46 -13.91 -17.00
C VAL A 690 21.18 -15.37 -16.63
N HIS A 691 20.29 -15.61 -15.66
CA HIS A 691 19.81 -16.96 -15.34
C HIS A 691 19.10 -17.62 -16.53
N LEU A 692 18.31 -16.86 -17.29
CA LEU A 692 17.66 -17.35 -18.51
C LEU A 692 18.68 -17.69 -19.61
N ALA A 693 19.71 -16.87 -19.81
CA ALA A 693 20.79 -17.17 -20.74
C ALA A 693 21.51 -18.48 -20.37
N CYS A 694 21.78 -18.68 -19.08
CA CYS A 694 22.35 -19.93 -18.59
C CYS A 694 21.40 -21.12 -18.80
N ALA A 695 20.09 -20.96 -18.59
CA ALA A 695 19.08 -22.00 -18.80
C ALA A 695 18.96 -22.44 -20.27
N LEU A 696 19.20 -21.50 -21.19
CA LEU A 696 19.27 -21.72 -22.64
C LEU A 696 20.61 -22.36 -23.08
N GLY A 697 21.55 -22.59 -22.16
CA GLY A 697 22.86 -23.15 -22.48
C GLY A 697 23.74 -22.21 -23.30
N ILE A 698 23.51 -20.90 -23.21
CA ILE A 698 24.36 -19.90 -23.84
C ILE A 698 25.60 -19.73 -22.96
N ALA A 699 26.77 -19.54 -23.59
CA ALA A 699 27.98 -19.17 -22.86
C ALA A 699 27.70 -17.88 -22.09
N THR A 700 27.91 -17.89 -20.77
CA THR A 700 27.48 -16.77 -19.91
C THR A 700 28.56 -16.41 -18.92
N TRP A 701 28.93 -15.13 -18.82
CA TRP A 701 29.85 -14.63 -17.81
C TRP A 701 29.09 -13.85 -16.75
N ILE A 702 29.12 -14.35 -15.53
CA ILE A 702 28.39 -13.77 -14.42
C ILE A 702 29.40 -13.00 -13.57
N VAL A 703 29.23 -11.69 -13.50
CA VAL A 703 30.04 -10.81 -12.67
C VAL A 703 29.36 -10.72 -11.30
N LEU A 704 30.01 -11.31 -10.31
CA LEU A 704 29.49 -11.48 -8.96
C LEU A 704 29.98 -10.36 -8.05
N ASP A 705 29.06 -9.86 -7.23
CA ASP A 705 29.37 -9.00 -6.09
C ASP A 705 30.15 -9.79 -5.01
N GLU A 706 30.56 -9.11 -3.94
CA GLU A 706 31.27 -9.70 -2.80
C GLU A 706 30.47 -10.79 -2.07
N ASP A 707 29.14 -10.74 -2.17
CA ASP A 707 28.23 -11.67 -1.50
C ASP A 707 27.26 -12.32 -2.50
N PRO A 708 27.74 -13.25 -3.33
CA PRO A 708 26.92 -13.88 -4.35
C PRO A 708 25.88 -14.85 -3.76
N ALA A 709 24.80 -15.09 -4.50
CA ALA A 709 23.84 -16.13 -4.14
C ALA A 709 24.52 -17.50 -4.00
N TRP A 710 23.99 -18.33 -3.09
CA TRP A 710 24.52 -19.66 -2.76
C TRP A 710 24.73 -20.56 -3.99
N MET A 711 23.94 -20.34 -5.05
CA MET A 711 23.98 -21.05 -6.33
C MET A 711 25.34 -20.92 -7.04
N PHE A 712 26.15 -19.94 -6.67
CA PHE A 712 27.47 -19.75 -7.27
C PHE A 712 28.58 -20.36 -6.42
N GLY A 713 28.30 -20.85 -5.22
CA GLY A 713 29.29 -21.34 -4.27
C GLY A 713 30.26 -20.25 -3.80
N THR A 714 31.24 -20.63 -2.98
CA THR A 714 32.11 -19.67 -2.27
C THR A 714 33.45 -19.40 -2.95
N VAL A 715 33.90 -20.26 -3.87
CA VAL A 715 35.23 -20.18 -4.52
C VAL A 715 35.20 -20.54 -6.02
N GLY A 716 36.29 -20.25 -6.73
CA GLY A 716 36.49 -20.66 -8.13
C GLY A 716 35.72 -19.82 -9.18
N GLU A 717 35.94 -20.12 -10.46
CA GLU A 717 35.31 -19.41 -11.59
C GLU A 717 34.19 -20.22 -12.28
N ARG A 718 33.73 -21.31 -11.66
CA ARG A 718 32.69 -22.18 -12.20
C ARG A 718 31.65 -22.52 -11.14
N THR A 719 30.45 -22.83 -11.58
CA THR A 719 29.37 -23.37 -10.73
C THR A 719 28.91 -24.71 -11.30
N PRO A 720 28.60 -25.71 -10.46
CA PRO A 720 28.05 -26.96 -10.95
C PRO A 720 26.65 -26.79 -11.53
N TRP A 721 25.93 -25.70 -11.21
CA TRP A 721 24.54 -25.48 -11.61
C TRP A 721 24.37 -24.92 -13.03
N TYR A 722 25.42 -24.31 -13.58
CA TYR A 722 25.44 -23.71 -14.92
C TYR A 722 26.74 -24.08 -15.64
N PRO A 723 26.78 -25.20 -16.39
CA PRO A 723 28.00 -25.68 -17.04
C PRO A 723 28.61 -24.70 -18.06
N THR A 724 27.77 -23.87 -18.68
CA THR A 724 28.18 -22.86 -19.66
C THR A 724 28.56 -21.52 -19.03
N ALA A 725 28.43 -21.40 -17.70
CA ALA A 725 28.75 -20.17 -16.99
C ALA A 725 30.21 -20.10 -16.54
N ARG A 726 30.79 -18.91 -16.67
CA ARG A 726 32.06 -18.51 -16.02
C ARG A 726 31.78 -17.41 -15.01
N LEU A 727 32.35 -17.52 -13.82
CA LEU A 727 32.12 -16.59 -12.72
C LEU A 727 33.31 -15.63 -12.55
N PHE A 728 33.02 -14.35 -12.47
CA PHE A 728 33.98 -13.28 -12.17
C PHE A 728 33.65 -12.68 -10.82
N ARG A 729 34.36 -13.12 -9.78
CA ARG A 729 34.10 -12.69 -8.39
C ARG A 729 34.83 -11.40 -8.05
N ARG A 730 34.10 -10.40 -7.54
CA ARG A 730 34.70 -9.25 -6.89
C ARG A 730 35.31 -9.67 -5.56
N ALA A 731 36.56 -9.29 -5.33
CA ALA A 731 37.23 -9.57 -4.05
C ALA A 731 36.70 -8.63 -2.97
N ARG A 732 36.63 -9.12 -1.73
CA ARG A 732 36.12 -8.35 -0.58
C ARG A 732 36.88 -7.04 -0.39
N GLY A 733 36.14 -5.94 -0.27
CA GLY A 733 36.70 -4.59 -0.10
C GLY A 733 37.45 -4.04 -1.33
N LYS A 734 37.33 -4.68 -2.50
CA LYS A 734 37.84 -4.16 -3.77
C LYS A 734 36.71 -3.55 -4.59
N GLY A 735 37.00 -2.44 -5.26
CA GLY A 735 36.07 -1.81 -6.19
C GLY A 735 35.77 -2.68 -7.42
N TRP A 736 34.79 -2.28 -8.21
CA TRP A 736 34.38 -2.98 -9.43
C TRP A 736 35.48 -3.01 -10.51
N ASP A 737 36.37 -2.03 -10.54
CA ASP A 737 37.37 -1.87 -11.60
C ASP A 737 38.22 -3.14 -11.80
N THR A 738 38.72 -3.73 -10.71
CA THR A 738 39.60 -4.92 -10.79
C THR A 738 38.89 -6.14 -11.39
N VAL A 739 37.60 -6.33 -11.10
CA VAL A 739 36.85 -7.46 -11.68
C VAL A 739 36.44 -7.18 -13.13
N ILE A 740 36.14 -5.92 -13.46
CA ILE A 740 35.83 -5.49 -14.82
C ILE A 740 37.06 -5.57 -15.73
N GLU A 741 38.26 -5.26 -15.24
CA GLU A 741 39.52 -5.48 -15.96
C GLU A 741 39.73 -6.94 -16.31
N ARG A 742 39.49 -7.86 -15.36
CA ARG A 742 39.54 -9.31 -15.63
C ARG A 742 38.53 -9.75 -16.69
N VAL A 743 37.35 -9.14 -16.72
CA VAL A 743 36.35 -9.38 -17.77
C VAL A 743 36.88 -8.90 -19.12
N ARG A 744 37.48 -7.71 -19.21
CA ARG A 744 38.10 -7.18 -20.44
C ARG A 744 39.21 -8.09 -20.96
N ASP A 745 40.13 -8.52 -20.09
CA ASP A 745 41.24 -9.40 -20.48
C ASP A 745 40.73 -10.75 -20.99
N ALA A 746 39.70 -11.29 -20.31
CA ALA A 746 39.03 -12.50 -20.75
C ALA A 746 38.35 -12.31 -22.12
N LEU A 747 37.73 -11.15 -22.40
CA LEU A 747 37.12 -10.85 -23.70
C LEU A 747 38.16 -10.80 -24.82
N GLN A 748 39.32 -10.19 -24.56
CA GLN A 748 40.41 -10.14 -25.53
C GLN A 748 40.97 -11.53 -25.86
N ALA A 749 41.13 -12.38 -24.85
CA ALA A 749 41.53 -13.77 -25.02
C ALA A 749 40.45 -14.58 -25.76
N TRP A 750 39.18 -14.43 -25.37
CA TRP A 750 38.05 -15.11 -26.01
C TRP A 750 37.97 -14.73 -27.49
N ARG A 751 38.13 -13.44 -27.84
CA ARG A 751 38.20 -12.94 -29.22
C ARG A 751 39.27 -13.66 -30.05
N SER A 752 40.41 -13.96 -29.44
CA SER A 752 41.59 -14.49 -30.13
C SER A 752 41.53 -16.01 -30.31
N ALA A 753 40.62 -16.70 -29.62
CA ALA A 753 40.39 -18.13 -29.78
C ALA A 753 39.70 -18.44 -31.13
N THR A 754 40.30 -19.31 -31.94
CA THR A 754 39.67 -19.89 -33.13
C THR A 754 38.44 -20.69 -32.70
N PRO A 755 37.26 -20.53 -33.34
CA PRO A 755 36.12 -21.40 -33.04
C PRO A 755 36.55 -22.86 -33.27
N ALA A 756 36.25 -23.74 -32.31
CA ALA A 756 36.49 -25.17 -32.48
C ALA A 756 35.69 -25.68 -33.70
N PRO A 757 36.25 -26.56 -34.54
CA PRO A 757 35.49 -27.16 -35.63
C PRO A 757 34.31 -27.96 -35.05
N ASP A 758 33.14 -27.78 -35.67
CA ASP A 758 31.86 -28.40 -35.30
C ASP A 758 31.90 -29.93 -35.17
#